data_AF-A0A7S3SG95-F1
#
_entry.id   AF-A0A7S3SG95-F1
#
_cell.length_a   1.000
_cell.length_b   1.000
_cell.length_c   1.000
_cell.angle_alpha   90.00
_cell.angle_beta   90.00
_cell.angle_gamma   90.00
#
_symmetry.space_group_name_H-M   'P 1'
#
loop_
_entity.id
_entity.type
_entity.pdbx_description
1 polymer ?
#
loop_
_entity_poly.entity_id
_entity_poly.type
_entity_poly.pdbx_seq_one_letter_code
_entity_poly.pdbx_strand_id
1 'polypeptide(L)'
;GGGGMLLGFVVAYRMFGRVLRIWLVALVTILSYYVANKVLKAATRRGLSAEREEALLSSLHLLMAPWLCRHLVGLRSVFVKFGQYISGRTDMVPPEWAASLALLQDDLPPSPAGHLRDTARSELGFDASEIFESLDAMPVASASIGQVHIGRLAASGGPPETCSWVARQTATSEARAGGQGVGGDAGEDRAVLKLQHRGVDSLMRRDMVSALRIARLMQWLDPRYSAFHTVLAAWEGEMFAELDFRTEARNLRQVQLNLRAAGVSVAIPTPLLASRRCLVMTFEEGFKITDSRALALHGVDANALMSRVISAYAQCIFVDGFFNADPHAGNLLVRVSPHGGEAMPVLLDFGMTVRLTESQRLGYARLAVAAHEMDVAALRSAVTSLGLVNSQSGDMPDRDLAFWRFFMRDTAPREQAQAETKGFFKERSAQRKQDKSAGRTERVNVQIPSDLIFFWRVIGLLRGLCTSLAATVPLMELLAARAKIALAATFPQPQHALRLSPPPTGSHSHLASRLHAIACRLAASNEIGGGVSIAVVRDGKTLAAVAAGFCAAADPRPVTMATPMPLLELSSALPALLLRQLEASGVLRLDSRVAAVWPQFSAAGKGGVTVAEVLGRRVEGRLELEPGWMLRPEALLA
;
A
#
# COMPACT_ATOMS: atom_id res chain seq x y z
N GLY A 1 -6.93 -5.54 -56.73
CA GLY A 1 -5.65 -4.81 -56.87
C GLY A 1 -5.63 -3.49 -56.13
N GLY A 2 -6.36 -2.46 -56.60
CA GLY A 2 -6.19 -1.08 -56.13
C GLY A 2 -6.76 -0.70 -54.75
N GLY A 3 -7.82 -1.36 -54.26
CA GLY A 3 -8.46 -1.02 -52.98
C GLY A 3 -7.59 -1.26 -51.73
N GLY A 4 -6.75 -2.30 -51.76
CA GLY A 4 -5.82 -2.60 -50.65
C GLY A 4 -4.66 -1.61 -50.54
N MET A 5 -4.24 -1.03 -51.67
CA MET A 5 -3.14 -0.05 -51.72
C MET A 5 -3.60 1.33 -51.19
N LEU A 6 -4.80 1.75 -51.56
CA LEU A 6 -5.40 3.00 -51.06
C LEU A 6 -5.72 2.91 -49.55
N LEU A 7 -6.25 1.77 -49.10
CA LEU A 7 -6.47 1.50 -47.68
C LEU A 7 -5.15 1.48 -46.89
N GLY A 8 -4.11 0.87 -47.45
CA GLY A 8 -2.75 0.88 -46.89
C GLY A 8 -2.18 2.30 -46.76
N PHE A 9 -2.36 3.15 -47.78
CA PHE A 9 -1.92 4.54 -47.75
C PHE A 9 -2.68 5.40 -46.72
N VAL A 10 -4.01 5.27 -46.64
CA VAL A 10 -4.83 5.98 -45.64
C VAL A 10 -4.47 5.55 -44.21
N VAL A 11 -4.23 4.26 -44.00
CA VAL A 11 -3.77 3.73 -42.70
C VAL A 11 -2.38 4.28 -42.37
N ALA A 12 -1.42 4.25 -43.31
CA ALA A 12 -0.08 4.79 -43.11
C ALA A 12 -0.09 6.30 -42.83
N TYR A 13 -0.89 7.08 -43.56
CA TYR A 13 -1.06 8.52 -43.34
C TYR A 13 -1.67 8.84 -41.97
N ARG A 14 -2.75 8.13 -41.58
CA ARG A 14 -3.35 8.26 -40.24
C ARG A 14 -2.37 7.84 -39.13
N MET A 15 -1.55 6.83 -39.37
CA MET A 15 -0.51 6.37 -38.46
C MET A 15 0.59 7.41 -38.28
N PHE A 16 1.12 7.96 -39.38
CA PHE A 16 2.13 9.01 -39.34
C PHE A 16 1.61 10.26 -38.62
N GLY A 17 0.39 10.69 -38.92
CA GLY A 17 -0.26 11.81 -38.25
C GLY A 17 -0.52 11.57 -36.75
N ARG A 18 -0.68 10.32 -36.30
CA ARG A 18 -0.79 10.00 -34.87
C ARG A 18 0.56 10.11 -34.16
N VAL A 19 1.60 9.48 -34.72
CA VAL A 19 2.95 9.54 -34.14
C VAL A 19 3.41 11.00 -34.06
N LEU A 20 3.21 11.79 -35.12
CA LEU A 20 3.52 13.22 -35.12
C LEU A 20 2.79 13.98 -34.01
N ARG A 21 1.48 13.72 -33.80
CA ARG A 21 0.72 14.34 -32.71
C ARG A 21 1.26 13.97 -31.32
N ILE A 22 1.61 12.70 -31.09
CA ILE A 22 2.20 12.24 -29.83
C ILE A 22 3.50 13.01 -29.56
N TRP A 23 4.40 13.07 -30.54
CA TRP A 23 5.67 13.78 -30.42
C TRP A 23 5.50 15.29 -30.29
N LEU A 24 4.50 15.89 -30.96
CA LEU A 24 4.19 17.32 -30.80
C LEU A 24 3.70 17.62 -29.38
N VAL A 25 2.81 16.79 -28.83
CA VAL A 25 2.32 16.95 -27.45
C VAL A 25 3.47 16.83 -26.45
N ALA A 26 4.33 15.83 -26.64
CA ALA A 26 5.53 15.64 -25.81
C ALA A 26 6.50 16.82 -25.95
N LEU A 27 6.77 17.29 -27.17
CA LEU A 27 7.67 18.41 -27.44
C LEU A 27 7.18 19.69 -26.78
N VAL A 28 5.90 20.06 -26.95
CA VAL A 28 5.33 21.24 -26.31
C VAL A 28 5.43 21.13 -24.79
N THR A 29 5.12 19.96 -24.22
CA THR A 29 5.22 19.74 -22.77
C THR A 29 6.65 19.92 -22.28
N ILE A 30 7.61 19.20 -22.88
CA ILE A 30 9.02 19.20 -22.49
C ILE A 30 9.63 20.59 -22.69
N LEU A 31 9.37 21.24 -23.83
CA LEU A 31 9.94 22.54 -24.16
C LEU A 31 9.39 23.64 -23.26
N SER A 32 8.09 23.65 -22.97
CA SER A 32 7.49 24.59 -22.00
C SER A 32 8.20 24.54 -20.66
N TYR A 33 8.48 23.34 -20.14
CA TYR A 33 9.23 23.19 -18.88
C TYR A 33 10.70 23.52 -18.98
N TYR A 34 11.35 23.08 -20.05
CA TYR A 34 12.77 23.35 -20.26
C TYR A 34 13.02 24.86 -20.34
N VAL A 35 12.21 25.57 -21.13
CA VAL A 35 12.28 27.03 -21.26
C VAL A 35 11.93 27.71 -19.95
N ALA A 36 10.83 27.32 -19.28
CA ALA A 36 10.45 27.90 -18.00
C ALA A 36 11.56 27.74 -16.94
N ASN A 37 12.14 26.55 -16.81
CA ASN A 37 13.26 26.31 -15.90
C ASN A 37 14.50 27.15 -16.25
N LYS A 38 14.80 27.36 -17.55
CA LYS A 38 15.91 28.21 -17.97
C LYS A 38 15.67 29.68 -17.62
N VAL A 39 14.45 30.17 -17.88
CA VAL A 39 14.02 31.55 -17.58
C VAL A 39 14.02 31.80 -16.08
N LEU A 40 13.42 30.89 -15.30
CA LEU A 40 13.40 30.97 -13.84
C LEU A 40 14.81 30.97 -13.27
N LYS A 41 15.69 30.05 -13.69
CA LYS A 41 17.11 30.05 -13.27
C LYS A 41 17.81 31.38 -13.57
N ALA A 42 17.55 31.99 -14.73
CA ALA A 42 18.11 33.29 -15.09
C ALA A 42 17.54 34.42 -14.21
N ALA A 43 16.25 34.38 -13.88
CA ALA A 43 15.59 35.33 -12.99
C ALA A 43 16.06 35.19 -11.53
N THR A 44 16.24 33.97 -11.03
CA THR A 44 16.78 33.71 -9.68
C THR A 44 18.20 34.25 -9.54
N ARG A 45 19.04 34.14 -10.59
CA ARG A 45 20.36 34.81 -10.63
C ARG A 45 20.28 36.34 -10.59
N ARG A 46 19.14 36.92 -10.97
CA ARG A 46 18.86 38.36 -10.95
C ARG A 46 18.09 38.79 -9.68
N GLY A 47 18.01 37.93 -8.67
CA GLY A 47 17.39 38.25 -7.37
C GLY A 47 15.91 37.91 -7.24
N LEU A 48 15.35 37.07 -8.13
CA LEU A 48 14.00 36.54 -7.92
C LEU A 48 13.95 35.71 -6.63
N SER A 49 13.00 36.01 -5.74
CA SER A 49 12.81 35.24 -4.51
C SER A 49 12.34 33.82 -4.83
N ALA A 50 12.72 32.86 -3.97
CA ALA A 50 12.32 31.46 -4.13
C ALA A 50 10.80 31.28 -4.10
N GLU A 51 10.07 32.10 -3.32
CA GLU A 51 8.60 32.07 -3.28
C GLU A 51 7.97 32.50 -4.61
N ARG A 52 8.53 33.54 -5.27
CA ARG A 52 8.06 33.96 -6.59
C ARG A 52 8.40 32.94 -7.67
N GLU A 53 9.56 32.30 -7.58
CA GLU A 53 9.94 31.19 -8.48
C GLU A 53 8.91 30.05 -8.39
N GLU A 54 8.55 29.63 -7.18
CA GLU A 54 7.58 28.57 -6.93
C GLU A 54 6.17 28.97 -7.41
N ALA A 55 5.74 30.20 -7.17
CA ALA A 55 4.44 30.71 -7.65
C ALA A 55 4.33 30.76 -9.19
N LEU A 56 5.41 31.17 -9.88
CA LEU A 56 5.45 31.18 -11.35
C LEU A 56 5.43 29.76 -11.92
N LEU A 57 6.14 28.83 -11.29
CA LEU A 57 6.15 27.42 -11.70
C LEU A 57 4.78 26.78 -11.48
N SER A 58 4.12 27.04 -10.35
CA SER A 58 2.74 26.60 -10.08
C SER A 58 1.75 27.19 -11.10
N SER A 59 1.91 28.46 -11.48
CA SER A 59 1.07 29.08 -12.53
C SER A 59 1.23 28.39 -13.89
N LEU A 60 2.46 28.01 -14.26
CA LEU A 60 2.70 27.20 -15.46
C LEU A 60 2.05 25.82 -15.35
N HIS A 61 2.13 25.18 -14.17
CA HIS A 61 1.48 23.89 -13.93
C HIS A 61 -0.04 23.97 -14.11
N LEU A 62 -0.69 25.01 -13.57
CA LEU A 62 -2.12 25.26 -13.73
C LEU A 62 -2.54 25.47 -15.18
N LEU A 63 -1.68 26.06 -16.01
CA LEU A 63 -1.92 26.24 -17.45
C LEU A 63 -1.72 24.94 -18.25
N MET A 64 -0.63 24.22 -17.98
CA MET A 64 -0.21 23.06 -18.77
C MET A 64 -0.93 21.76 -18.40
N ALA A 65 -1.31 21.57 -17.14
CA ALA A 65 -1.94 20.33 -16.70
C ALA A 65 -3.30 20.05 -17.38
N PRO A 66 -4.23 21.03 -17.48
CA PRO A 66 -5.48 20.83 -18.22
C PRO A 66 -5.27 20.67 -19.73
N TRP A 67 -4.26 21.37 -20.29
CA TRP A 67 -3.89 21.23 -21.70
C TRP A 67 -3.41 19.80 -21.99
N LEU A 68 -2.49 19.27 -21.18
CA LEU A 68 -2.00 17.92 -21.36
C LEU A 68 -3.12 16.90 -21.18
N CYS A 69 -3.94 17.03 -20.12
CA CYS A 69 -5.06 16.12 -19.86
C CYS A 69 -5.99 15.99 -21.08
N ARG A 70 -6.40 17.12 -21.68
CA ARG A 70 -7.22 17.12 -22.92
C ARG A 70 -6.54 16.40 -24.09
N HIS A 71 -5.24 16.56 -24.28
CA HIS A 71 -4.51 15.85 -25.33
C HIS A 71 -4.36 14.37 -25.04
N LEU A 72 -4.15 13.95 -23.79
CA LEU A 72 -4.12 12.54 -23.41
C LEU A 72 -5.47 11.88 -23.68
N VAL A 73 -6.60 12.54 -23.38
CA VAL A 73 -7.96 12.07 -23.75
C VAL A 73 -8.07 11.88 -25.26
N GLY A 74 -7.60 12.84 -26.05
CA GLY A 74 -7.60 12.75 -27.51
C GLY A 74 -6.69 11.66 -28.07
N LEU A 75 -5.56 11.40 -27.41
CA LEU A 75 -4.65 10.33 -27.78
C LEU A 75 -5.23 8.95 -27.43
N ARG A 76 -5.97 8.79 -26.31
CA ARG A 76 -6.50 7.49 -25.82
C ARG A 76 -5.38 6.48 -25.53
N SER A 77 -5.72 5.19 -25.43
CA SER A 77 -4.74 4.08 -25.36
C SER A 77 -3.81 4.24 -24.13
N VAL A 78 -2.53 3.88 -24.28
CA VAL A 78 -1.48 3.98 -23.25
C VAL A 78 -1.43 5.34 -22.56
N PHE A 79 -1.75 6.44 -23.25
CA PHE A 79 -1.65 7.79 -22.69
C PHE A 79 -2.71 8.11 -21.63
N VAL A 80 -3.93 7.60 -21.81
CA VAL A 80 -4.99 7.72 -20.79
C VAL A 80 -4.62 6.89 -19.56
N LYS A 81 -4.21 5.64 -19.76
CA LYS A 81 -3.78 4.75 -18.66
C LYS A 81 -2.58 5.30 -17.90
N PHE A 82 -1.60 5.83 -18.62
CA PHE A 82 -0.45 6.47 -18.01
C PHE A 82 -0.85 7.73 -17.20
N GLY A 83 -1.75 8.55 -17.74
CA GLY A 83 -2.32 9.70 -17.02
C GLY A 83 -3.07 9.27 -15.74
N GLN A 84 -3.90 8.23 -15.84
CA GLN A 84 -4.58 7.59 -14.71
C GLN A 84 -3.58 7.14 -13.64
N TYR A 85 -2.47 6.52 -14.04
CA TYR A 85 -1.42 6.10 -13.11
C TYR A 85 -0.75 7.26 -12.38
N ILE A 86 -0.20 8.21 -13.14
CA ILE A 86 0.59 9.30 -12.56
C ILE A 86 -0.28 10.29 -11.78
N SER A 87 -1.60 10.30 -12.01
CA SER A 87 -2.55 11.11 -11.23
C SER A 87 -2.49 10.83 -9.73
N GLY A 88 -2.16 9.60 -9.32
CA GLY A 88 -1.98 9.21 -7.92
C GLY A 88 -0.54 9.40 -7.39
N ARG A 89 0.39 9.86 -8.23
CA ARG A 89 1.84 9.95 -7.93
C ARG A 89 2.28 11.39 -7.71
N THR A 90 1.82 12.02 -6.64
CA THR A 90 2.26 13.39 -6.26
C THR A 90 3.76 13.47 -5.91
N ASP A 91 4.42 12.33 -5.77
CA ASP A 91 5.88 12.22 -5.66
C ASP A 91 6.61 12.35 -7.01
N MET A 92 5.91 12.08 -8.13
CA MET A 92 6.44 12.15 -9.50
C MET A 92 5.98 13.40 -10.25
N VAL A 93 4.75 13.85 -10.00
CA VAL A 93 4.16 15.03 -10.65
C VAL A 93 3.67 16.05 -9.62
N PRO A 94 3.66 17.35 -9.97
CA PRO A 94 3.11 18.39 -9.10
C PRO A 94 1.62 18.16 -8.77
N PRO A 95 1.12 18.66 -7.63
CA PRO A 95 -0.28 18.52 -7.23
C PRO A 95 -1.29 18.97 -8.29
N GLU A 96 -0.99 20.01 -9.05
CA GLU A 96 -1.85 20.55 -10.12
C GLU A 96 -2.01 19.55 -11.28
N TRP A 97 -0.96 18.79 -11.55
CA TRP A 97 -0.94 17.72 -12.55
C TRP A 97 -1.74 16.52 -12.07
N ALA A 98 -1.49 16.09 -10.83
CA ALA A 98 -2.23 15.02 -10.18
C ALA A 98 -3.74 15.29 -10.23
N ALA A 99 -4.16 16.51 -9.84
CA ALA A 99 -5.56 16.92 -9.85
C ALA A 99 -6.18 16.93 -11.26
N SER A 100 -5.48 17.48 -12.25
CA SER A 100 -6.00 17.54 -13.63
C SER A 100 -6.09 16.16 -14.28
N LEU A 101 -5.13 15.27 -14.01
CA LEU A 101 -5.08 13.93 -14.58
C LEU A 101 -6.03 12.95 -13.88
N ALA A 102 -6.45 13.23 -12.63
CA ALA A 102 -7.46 12.44 -11.94
C ALA A 102 -8.79 12.41 -12.71
N LEU A 103 -9.09 13.42 -13.53
CA LEU A 103 -10.26 13.45 -14.42
C LEU A 103 -10.29 12.30 -15.44
N LEU A 104 -9.12 11.72 -15.77
CA LEU A 104 -9.04 10.57 -16.68
C LEU A 104 -9.62 9.28 -16.08
N GLN A 105 -9.91 9.24 -14.78
CA GLN A 105 -10.46 8.08 -14.09
C GLN A 105 -11.97 7.94 -14.28
N ASP A 106 -12.72 9.05 -14.26
CA ASP A 106 -14.19 9.03 -14.15
C ASP A 106 -14.94 9.51 -15.41
N ASP A 107 -14.37 10.38 -16.24
CA ASP A 107 -15.09 11.15 -17.27
C ASP A 107 -14.64 10.85 -18.72
N LEU A 108 -14.36 9.58 -19.05
CA LEU A 108 -14.08 9.24 -20.44
C LEU A 108 -15.37 9.21 -21.27
N PRO A 109 -15.49 10.03 -22.34
CA PRO A 109 -16.70 10.09 -23.13
C PRO A 109 -16.96 8.74 -23.82
N PRO A 110 -18.23 8.30 -23.89
CA PRO A 110 -18.58 7.04 -24.55
C PRO A 110 -18.17 7.08 -26.02
N SER A 111 -17.51 6.02 -26.49
CA SER A 111 -17.26 5.86 -27.93
C SER A 111 -18.52 5.33 -28.64
N PRO A 112 -18.79 5.71 -29.90
CA PRO A 112 -19.95 5.22 -30.65
C PRO A 112 -19.94 3.68 -30.79
N ALA A 113 -21.10 3.05 -30.61
CA ALA A 113 -21.28 1.59 -30.60
C ALA A 113 -21.21 0.89 -31.98
N GLY A 114 -20.83 1.61 -33.04
CA GLY A 114 -21.03 1.19 -34.43
C GLY A 114 -20.33 -0.12 -34.86
N HIS A 115 -19.47 -0.70 -34.01
CA HIS A 115 -18.71 -1.93 -34.29
C HIS A 115 -18.88 -3.02 -33.22
N LEU A 116 -19.85 -2.87 -32.30
CA LEU A 116 -20.05 -3.80 -31.18
C LEU A 116 -20.43 -5.19 -31.65
N ARG A 117 -21.48 -5.28 -32.48
CA ARG A 117 -22.03 -6.54 -32.96
C ARG A 117 -21.01 -7.31 -33.79
N ASP A 118 -20.29 -6.63 -34.67
CA ASP A 118 -19.25 -7.23 -35.50
C ASP A 118 -18.08 -7.76 -34.67
N THR A 119 -17.63 -7.00 -33.66
CA THR A 119 -16.52 -7.40 -32.79
C THR A 119 -16.93 -8.60 -31.92
N ALA A 120 -18.09 -8.51 -31.27
CA ALA A 120 -18.65 -9.60 -30.47
C ALA A 120 -18.81 -10.87 -31.31
N ARG A 121 -19.44 -10.78 -32.49
CA ARG A 121 -19.63 -11.92 -33.39
C ARG A 121 -18.30 -12.54 -33.85
N SER A 122 -17.31 -11.73 -34.20
CA SER A 122 -16.01 -12.22 -34.66
C SER A 122 -15.18 -12.92 -33.57
N GLU A 123 -15.34 -12.51 -32.31
CA GLU A 123 -14.54 -13.01 -31.18
C GLU A 123 -15.23 -14.12 -30.40
N LEU A 124 -16.56 -14.09 -30.32
CA LEU A 124 -17.38 -15.11 -29.70
C LEU A 124 -17.61 -16.29 -30.65
N GLY A 125 -17.66 -16.04 -31.96
CA GLY A 125 -17.98 -17.04 -32.98
C GLY A 125 -19.48 -17.26 -33.16
N PHE A 126 -20.32 -16.53 -32.43
CA PHE A 126 -21.78 -16.58 -32.43
C PHE A 126 -22.37 -15.19 -32.11
N ASP A 127 -23.66 -14.96 -32.34
CA ASP A 127 -24.26 -13.63 -32.13
C ASP A 127 -24.47 -13.34 -30.64
N ALA A 128 -24.32 -12.08 -30.24
CA ALA A 128 -24.58 -11.67 -28.85
C ALA A 128 -26.04 -11.97 -28.43
N SER A 129 -26.98 -12.02 -29.38
CA SER A 129 -28.37 -12.43 -29.15
C SER A 129 -28.53 -13.88 -28.68
N GLU A 130 -27.50 -14.72 -28.82
CA GLU A 130 -27.52 -16.09 -28.33
C GLU A 130 -27.21 -16.17 -26.82
N ILE A 131 -26.59 -15.13 -26.25
CA ILE A 131 -26.34 -15.01 -24.80
C ILE A 131 -27.34 -14.07 -24.14
N PHE A 132 -27.66 -12.95 -24.81
CA PHE A 132 -28.44 -11.87 -24.25
C PHE A 132 -29.82 -11.81 -24.91
N GLU A 133 -30.88 -11.85 -24.10
CA GLU A 133 -32.24 -11.52 -24.53
C GLU A 133 -32.32 -10.04 -24.96
N SER A 134 -31.65 -9.18 -24.19
CA SER A 134 -31.51 -7.76 -24.49
C SER A 134 -30.11 -7.28 -24.09
N LEU A 135 -29.55 -6.37 -24.88
CA LEU A 135 -28.26 -5.75 -24.62
C LEU A 135 -28.38 -4.26 -24.90
N ASP A 136 -28.01 -3.44 -23.92
CA ASP A 136 -28.08 -1.99 -24.04
C ASP A 136 -27.11 -1.52 -25.14
N ALA A 137 -27.67 -0.85 -26.15
CA ALA A 137 -26.89 -0.34 -27.28
C ALA A 137 -25.90 0.75 -26.87
N MET A 138 -26.23 1.51 -25.82
CA MET A 138 -25.36 2.54 -25.26
C MET A 138 -24.46 1.93 -24.18
N PRO A 139 -23.13 2.12 -24.26
CA PRO A 139 -22.23 1.66 -23.22
C PRO A 139 -22.48 2.42 -21.92
N VAL A 140 -22.50 1.68 -20.80
CA VAL A 140 -22.61 2.26 -19.45
C VAL A 140 -21.29 2.87 -19.01
N ALA A 141 -20.17 2.34 -19.52
CA ALA A 141 -18.85 2.93 -19.34
C ALA A 141 -17.97 2.68 -20.57
N SER A 142 -17.09 3.64 -20.87
CA SER A 142 -15.98 3.44 -21.80
C SER A 142 -14.69 3.30 -20.98
N ALA A 143 -14.16 2.09 -20.94
CA ALA A 143 -12.86 1.82 -20.35
C ALA A 143 -11.73 2.22 -21.33
N SER A 144 -10.50 2.25 -20.82
CA SER A 144 -9.30 2.59 -21.60
C SER A 144 -9.03 1.71 -22.82
N ILE A 145 -9.47 0.45 -22.80
CA ILE A 145 -9.25 -0.52 -23.90
C ILE A 145 -10.54 -1.04 -24.53
N GLY A 146 -11.71 -0.65 -24.03
CA GLY A 146 -12.98 -1.24 -24.41
C GLY A 146 -14.22 -0.53 -23.87
N GLN A 147 -15.37 -1.13 -24.12
CA GLN A 147 -16.69 -0.65 -23.69
C GLN A 147 -17.37 -1.67 -22.79
N VAL A 148 -18.22 -1.17 -21.90
CA VAL A 148 -18.97 -1.97 -20.94
C VAL A 148 -20.46 -1.76 -21.20
N HIS A 149 -21.18 -2.86 -21.43
CA HIS A 149 -22.61 -2.90 -21.71
C HIS A 149 -23.32 -3.74 -20.66
N ILE A 150 -24.55 -3.36 -20.33
CA ILE A 150 -25.45 -4.16 -19.50
C ILE A 150 -26.40 -4.89 -20.44
N GLY A 151 -26.68 -6.15 -20.13
CA GLY A 151 -27.68 -6.94 -20.83
C GLY A 151 -28.41 -7.88 -19.90
N ARG A 152 -29.56 -8.37 -20.37
CA ARG A 152 -30.30 -9.47 -19.76
C ARG A 152 -29.93 -10.77 -20.45
N LEU A 153 -29.56 -11.79 -19.68
CA LEU A 153 -29.25 -13.13 -20.17
C LEU A 153 -30.53 -13.80 -20.69
N ALA A 154 -30.40 -14.58 -21.77
CA ALA A 154 -31.50 -15.35 -22.33
C ALA A 154 -31.86 -16.57 -21.43
N ALA A 155 -33.15 -16.90 -21.33
CA ALA A 155 -33.66 -18.00 -20.50
C ALA A 155 -33.11 -19.39 -20.86
N SER A 156 -32.58 -19.58 -22.08
CA SER A 156 -31.88 -20.80 -22.50
C SER A 156 -30.47 -20.96 -21.89
N GLY A 157 -29.98 -19.95 -21.17
CA GLY A 157 -29.00 -20.11 -20.10
C GLY A 157 -27.57 -20.51 -20.46
N GLY A 158 -27.18 -20.59 -21.74
CA GLY A 158 -25.77 -20.86 -22.04
C GLY A 158 -25.35 -20.62 -23.50
N PRO A 159 -24.09 -20.18 -23.73
CA PRO A 159 -23.49 -20.13 -25.05
C PRO A 159 -23.40 -21.54 -25.68
N PRO A 160 -23.25 -21.63 -27.01
CA PRO A 160 -23.17 -22.90 -27.73
C PRO A 160 -22.18 -23.91 -27.13
N GLU A 161 -22.43 -25.22 -27.24
CA GLU A 161 -21.60 -26.30 -26.65
C GLU A 161 -20.10 -26.21 -27.01
N THR A 162 -19.79 -25.56 -28.12
CA THR A 162 -18.45 -25.29 -28.66
C THR A 162 -17.63 -24.28 -27.86
N CYS A 163 -18.24 -23.56 -26.90
CA CYS A 163 -17.53 -22.58 -26.08
C CYS A 163 -16.85 -23.21 -24.87
N SER A 164 -15.56 -22.93 -24.67
CA SER A 164 -14.87 -23.26 -23.43
C SER A 164 -15.36 -22.34 -22.30
N TRP A 165 -16.50 -22.68 -21.70
CA TRP A 165 -16.92 -22.16 -20.40
C TRP A 165 -15.77 -22.33 -19.40
N VAL A 166 -15.32 -21.23 -18.80
CA VAL A 166 -14.42 -21.28 -17.64
C VAL A 166 -15.09 -22.04 -16.47
N ALA A 167 -16.43 -22.16 -16.47
CA ALA A 167 -17.18 -22.91 -15.45
C ALA A 167 -17.12 -24.44 -15.56
N ARG A 168 -16.55 -25.03 -16.63
CA ARG A 168 -16.49 -26.50 -16.78
C ARG A 168 -15.54 -27.21 -15.80
N GLN A 169 -14.83 -26.50 -14.92
CA GLN A 169 -13.99 -27.12 -13.90
C GLN A 169 -14.53 -27.13 -12.46
N THR A 170 -15.61 -26.41 -12.12
CA THR A 170 -16.12 -26.43 -10.71
C THR A 170 -17.63 -26.26 -10.52
N ALA A 171 -18.43 -26.05 -11.56
CA ALA A 171 -19.88 -25.81 -11.42
C ALA A 171 -20.75 -27.10 -11.44
N THR A 172 -20.23 -28.21 -10.92
CA THR A 172 -21.03 -29.43 -10.67
C THR A 172 -20.87 -29.85 -9.22
N SER A 173 -21.59 -29.16 -8.33
CA SER A 173 -22.26 -29.72 -7.13
C SER A 173 -22.66 -28.64 -6.11
N GLU A 174 -21.96 -27.50 -6.02
CA GLU A 174 -22.13 -26.60 -4.88
C GLU A 174 -23.21 -25.51 -5.05
N ALA A 175 -23.56 -25.10 -6.28
CA ALA A 175 -24.60 -24.08 -6.51
C ALA A 175 -26.03 -24.61 -6.29
N ARG A 176 -26.22 -25.93 -6.13
CA ARG A 176 -27.54 -26.53 -5.89
C ARG A 176 -27.75 -27.08 -4.48
N ALA A 177 -26.71 -27.12 -3.64
CA ALA A 177 -26.73 -27.89 -2.39
C ALA A 177 -26.67 -27.05 -1.09
N GLY A 178 -26.65 -25.71 -1.14
CA GLY A 178 -26.56 -24.89 0.06
C GLY A 178 -27.42 -23.63 0.00
N GLY A 179 -28.58 -23.65 0.66
CA GLY A 179 -29.31 -22.44 1.01
C GLY A 179 -30.83 -22.59 0.92
N GLN A 180 -31.47 -22.84 2.06
CA GLN A 180 -32.90 -22.64 2.26
C GLN A 180 -33.33 -21.23 1.83
N GLY A 181 -34.53 -21.16 1.24
CA GLY A 181 -35.07 -19.98 0.59
C GLY A 181 -35.05 -18.72 1.44
N VAL A 182 -34.43 -17.68 0.87
CA VAL A 182 -34.82 -16.29 1.07
C VAL A 182 -35.32 -15.85 -0.31
N GLY A 183 -36.58 -15.40 -0.38
CA GLY A 183 -37.24 -15.05 -1.64
C GLY A 183 -36.44 -14.05 -2.47
N GLY A 184 -35.98 -14.49 -3.64
CA GLY A 184 -35.27 -13.67 -4.61
C GLY A 184 -36.25 -12.91 -5.50
N ASP A 185 -36.20 -11.59 -5.42
CA ASP A 185 -36.91 -10.66 -6.30
C ASP A 185 -35.99 -10.34 -7.50
N ALA A 186 -36.43 -10.68 -8.72
CA ALA A 186 -36.08 -10.14 -10.05
C ALA A 186 -34.61 -9.76 -10.44
N GLY A 187 -33.56 -10.20 -9.73
CA GLY A 187 -32.16 -9.78 -9.98
C GLY A 187 -31.26 -10.73 -10.79
N GLU A 188 -31.63 -12.00 -10.97
CA GLU A 188 -30.69 -13.06 -11.41
C GLU A 188 -30.32 -13.04 -12.91
N ASP A 189 -31.05 -12.31 -13.75
CA ASP A 189 -30.86 -12.37 -15.22
C ASP A 189 -29.92 -11.29 -15.79
N ARG A 190 -29.31 -10.43 -14.98
CA ARG A 190 -28.48 -9.31 -15.50
C ARG A 190 -26.99 -9.66 -15.58
N ALA A 191 -26.36 -9.29 -16.69
CA ALA A 191 -24.95 -9.50 -16.93
C ALA A 191 -24.28 -8.26 -17.56
N VAL A 192 -22.97 -8.20 -17.39
CA VAL A 192 -22.10 -7.18 -17.98
C VAL A 192 -21.29 -7.79 -19.11
N LEU A 193 -21.25 -7.11 -20.25
CA LEU A 193 -20.42 -7.43 -21.40
C LEU A 193 -19.32 -6.37 -21.55
N LYS A 194 -18.06 -6.76 -21.32
CA LYS A 194 -16.88 -5.95 -21.67
C LYS A 194 -16.37 -6.37 -23.05
N LEU A 195 -16.18 -5.41 -23.94
CA LEU A 195 -15.67 -5.61 -25.30
C LEU A 195 -14.50 -4.68 -25.60
N GLN A 196 -13.38 -5.22 -26.09
CA GLN A 196 -12.25 -4.40 -26.49
C GLN A 196 -12.54 -3.60 -27.78
N HIS A 197 -11.96 -2.41 -27.87
CA HIS A 197 -11.98 -1.64 -29.09
C HIS A 197 -11.20 -2.36 -30.22
N ARG A 198 -11.74 -2.33 -31.44
CA ARG A 198 -11.09 -2.92 -32.60
C ARG A 198 -9.70 -2.32 -32.83
N GLY A 199 -8.68 -3.16 -32.91
CA GLY A 199 -7.30 -2.77 -33.20
C GLY A 199 -6.53 -2.17 -32.02
N VAL A 200 -7.10 -2.16 -30.81
CA VAL A 200 -6.47 -1.57 -29.62
C VAL A 200 -5.11 -2.17 -29.28
N ASP A 201 -4.91 -3.49 -29.48
CA ASP A 201 -3.61 -4.15 -29.27
C ASP A 201 -2.50 -3.51 -30.12
N SER A 202 -2.72 -3.39 -31.43
CA SER A 202 -1.75 -2.81 -32.35
C SER A 202 -1.51 -1.31 -32.06
N LEU A 203 -2.53 -0.61 -31.58
CA LEU A 203 -2.45 0.80 -31.20
C LEU A 203 -1.60 0.97 -29.94
N MET A 204 -1.92 0.23 -28.88
CA MET A 204 -1.20 0.27 -27.60
C MET A 204 0.27 -0.08 -27.76
N ARG A 205 0.62 -1.12 -28.52
CA ARG A 205 2.03 -1.49 -28.77
C ARG A 205 2.82 -0.35 -29.41
N ARG A 206 2.25 0.33 -30.41
CA ARG A 206 2.92 1.44 -31.12
C ARG A 206 3.03 2.68 -30.24
N ASP A 207 1.96 2.99 -29.50
CA ASP A 207 1.95 4.12 -28.58
C ASP A 207 2.96 3.91 -27.45
N MET A 208 3.08 2.69 -26.93
CA MET A 208 4.05 2.33 -25.88
C MET A 208 5.49 2.57 -26.35
N VAL A 209 5.83 2.20 -27.59
CA VAL A 209 7.14 2.51 -28.18
C VAL A 209 7.41 4.02 -28.18
N SER A 210 6.42 4.83 -28.52
CA SER A 210 6.56 6.29 -28.51
C SER A 210 6.71 6.82 -27.08
N ALA A 211 5.89 6.34 -26.14
CA ALA A 211 5.94 6.72 -24.73
C ALA A 211 7.30 6.39 -24.09
N LEU A 212 7.83 5.19 -24.31
CA LEU A 212 9.14 4.78 -23.80
C LEU A 212 10.29 5.62 -24.39
N ARG A 213 10.23 5.96 -25.69
CA ARG A 213 11.22 6.84 -26.33
C ARG A 213 11.17 8.27 -25.77
N ILE A 214 9.97 8.80 -25.56
CA ILE A 214 9.76 10.13 -24.94
C ILE A 214 10.31 10.11 -23.50
N ALA A 215 10.02 9.07 -22.73
CA ALA A 215 10.52 8.95 -21.35
C ALA A 215 12.05 8.87 -21.29
N ARG A 216 12.69 8.15 -22.21
CA ARG A 216 14.17 8.13 -22.34
C ARG A 216 14.73 9.51 -22.69
N LEU A 217 14.07 10.24 -23.59
CA LEU A 217 14.48 11.61 -23.93
C LEU A 217 14.36 12.55 -22.71
N MET A 218 13.27 12.45 -21.95
CA MET A 218 13.10 13.22 -20.71
C MET A 218 14.19 12.91 -19.69
N GLN A 219 14.51 11.63 -19.50
CA GLN A 219 15.60 11.19 -18.63
C GLN A 219 16.96 11.71 -19.08
N TRP A 220 17.22 11.72 -20.39
CA TRP A 220 18.47 12.24 -20.96
C TRP A 220 18.59 13.77 -20.80
N LEU A 221 17.48 14.50 -20.96
CA LEU A 221 17.43 15.96 -20.77
C LEU A 221 17.60 16.36 -19.30
N ASP A 222 16.99 15.63 -18.37
CA ASP A 222 17.12 15.84 -16.93
C ASP A 222 17.03 14.49 -16.18
N PRO A 223 18.14 14.01 -15.58
CA PRO A 223 18.19 12.73 -14.88
C PRO A 223 17.14 12.57 -13.76
N ARG A 224 16.59 13.66 -13.24
CA ARG A 224 15.50 13.63 -12.25
C ARG A 224 14.23 12.94 -12.76
N TYR A 225 14.05 12.86 -14.07
CA TYR A 225 12.91 12.19 -14.70
C TYR A 225 13.16 10.69 -14.97
N SER A 226 14.25 10.11 -14.46
CA SER A 226 14.55 8.67 -14.59
C SER A 226 13.40 7.78 -14.12
N ALA A 227 12.69 8.19 -13.06
CA ALA A 227 11.55 7.45 -12.52
C ALA A 227 10.40 7.25 -13.53
N PHE A 228 10.22 8.17 -14.49
CA PHE A 228 9.17 8.03 -15.51
C PHE A 228 9.44 6.86 -16.46
N HIS A 229 10.71 6.68 -16.88
CA HIS A 229 11.08 5.56 -17.73
C HIS A 229 10.92 4.23 -16.97
N THR A 230 11.40 4.16 -15.73
CA THR A 230 11.26 2.96 -14.88
C THR A 230 9.81 2.56 -14.67
N VAL A 231 8.94 3.53 -14.37
CA VAL A 231 7.50 3.29 -14.20
C VAL A 231 6.85 2.80 -15.49
N LEU A 232 7.10 3.47 -16.62
CA LEU A 232 6.53 3.08 -17.92
C LEU A 232 7.00 1.69 -18.35
N ALA A 233 8.27 1.36 -18.09
CA ALA A 233 8.82 0.03 -18.37
C ALA A 233 8.19 -1.05 -17.48
N ALA A 234 8.01 -0.79 -16.18
CA ALA A 234 7.29 -1.70 -15.28
C ALA A 234 5.84 -1.94 -15.72
N TRP A 235 5.21 -0.92 -16.31
CA TRP A 235 3.85 -0.96 -16.82
C TRP A 235 3.69 -1.70 -18.14
N GLU A 236 4.72 -1.82 -18.96
CA GLU A 236 4.62 -2.43 -20.28
C GLU A 236 4.00 -3.83 -20.23
N GLY A 237 4.45 -4.68 -19.31
CA GLY A 237 3.92 -6.04 -19.12
C GLY A 237 2.44 -6.04 -18.71
N GLU A 238 2.10 -5.26 -17.70
CA GLU A 238 0.73 -5.18 -17.16
C GLU A 238 -0.27 -4.60 -18.18
N MET A 239 0.13 -3.56 -18.91
CA MET A 239 -0.69 -2.96 -19.96
C MET A 239 -1.01 -3.94 -21.09
N PHE A 240 -0.08 -4.83 -21.43
CA PHE A 240 -0.32 -5.87 -22.43
C PHE A 240 -1.07 -7.08 -21.88
N ALA A 241 -0.97 -7.37 -20.58
CA ALA A 241 -1.78 -8.40 -19.94
C ALA A 241 -3.28 -8.07 -20.02
N GLU A 242 -3.64 -6.79 -19.91
CA GLU A 242 -5.02 -6.30 -20.01
C GLU A 242 -5.65 -6.51 -21.39
N LEU A 243 -4.84 -6.72 -22.44
CA LEU A 243 -5.32 -7.03 -23.79
C LEU A 243 -5.86 -8.47 -23.93
N ASP A 244 -5.83 -9.27 -22.86
CA ASP A 244 -6.42 -10.60 -22.83
C ASP A 244 -7.42 -10.72 -21.66
N PHE A 245 -8.71 -10.55 -21.95
CA PHE A 245 -9.77 -10.66 -20.94
C PHE A 245 -9.90 -12.05 -20.30
N ARG A 246 -9.29 -13.10 -20.88
CA ARG A 246 -9.19 -14.41 -20.20
C ARG A 246 -8.31 -14.33 -18.96
N THR A 247 -7.34 -13.43 -18.94
CA THR A 247 -6.51 -13.16 -17.76
C THR A 247 -7.34 -12.50 -16.68
N GLU A 248 -8.08 -11.45 -17.00
CA GLU A 248 -8.99 -10.78 -16.06
C GLU A 248 -10.02 -11.76 -15.46
N ALA A 249 -10.63 -12.60 -16.29
CA ALA A 249 -11.58 -13.63 -15.83
C ALA A 249 -10.94 -14.62 -14.83
N ARG A 250 -9.72 -15.10 -15.10
CA ARG A 250 -8.99 -15.97 -14.17
C ARG A 250 -8.65 -15.25 -12.88
N ASN A 251 -8.26 -13.98 -12.97
CA ASN A 251 -7.92 -13.15 -11.81
C ASN A 251 -9.13 -12.91 -10.90
N LEU A 252 -10.28 -12.52 -11.47
CA LEU A 252 -11.55 -12.38 -10.76
C LEU A 252 -11.87 -13.64 -9.95
N ARG A 253 -11.80 -14.82 -10.60
CA ARG A 253 -12.10 -16.09 -9.95
C ARG A 253 -11.12 -16.43 -8.84
N GLN A 254 -9.82 -16.24 -9.07
CA GLN A 254 -8.80 -16.50 -8.06
C GLN A 254 -9.01 -15.64 -6.82
N VAL A 255 -9.23 -14.32 -6.98
CA VAL A 255 -9.42 -13.42 -5.84
C VAL A 255 -10.72 -13.75 -5.11
N GLN A 256 -11.79 -14.06 -5.84
CA GLN A 256 -13.06 -14.49 -5.24
C GLN A 256 -12.87 -15.73 -4.36
N LEU A 257 -12.12 -16.74 -4.82
CA LEU A 257 -11.82 -17.94 -4.03
C LEU A 257 -10.98 -17.63 -2.80
N ASN A 258 -9.92 -16.83 -2.96
CA ASN A 258 -9.03 -16.48 -1.85
C ASN A 258 -9.75 -15.70 -0.74
N LEU A 259 -10.51 -14.67 -1.11
CA LEU A 259 -11.22 -13.84 -0.14
C LEU A 259 -12.35 -14.61 0.55
N ARG A 260 -13.05 -15.49 -0.18
CA ARG A 260 -14.04 -16.39 0.42
C ARG A 260 -13.40 -17.35 1.42
N ALA A 261 -12.26 -17.97 1.08
CA ALA A 261 -11.53 -18.85 1.99
C ALA A 261 -11.02 -18.12 3.25
N ALA A 262 -10.69 -16.83 3.11
CA ALA A 262 -10.25 -15.98 4.21
C ALA A 262 -11.40 -15.38 5.05
N GLY A 263 -12.67 -15.67 4.71
CA GLY A 263 -13.84 -15.10 5.37
C GLY A 263 -13.96 -13.58 5.22
N VAL A 264 -13.39 -13.00 4.16
CA VAL A 264 -13.43 -11.56 3.90
C VAL A 264 -14.68 -11.24 3.09
N SER A 265 -15.58 -10.47 3.68
CA SER A 265 -16.86 -10.11 3.05
C SER A 265 -16.69 -8.97 2.06
N VAL A 266 -16.59 -9.32 0.77
CA VAL A 266 -16.63 -8.40 -0.38
C VAL A 266 -17.38 -9.07 -1.54
N ALA A 267 -18.04 -8.27 -2.37
CA ALA A 267 -18.66 -8.75 -3.59
C ALA A 267 -17.71 -8.61 -4.79
N ILE A 268 -17.66 -9.62 -5.65
CA ILE A 268 -16.84 -9.65 -6.86
C ILE A 268 -17.67 -10.28 -7.99
N PRO A 269 -17.76 -9.65 -9.18
CA PRO A 269 -18.44 -10.22 -10.33
C PRO A 269 -17.92 -11.62 -10.66
N THR A 270 -18.83 -12.54 -10.96
CA THR A 270 -18.46 -13.89 -11.39
C THR A 270 -18.32 -13.91 -12.91
N PRO A 271 -17.14 -14.27 -13.45
CA PRO A 271 -16.96 -14.40 -14.89
C PRO A 271 -17.77 -15.59 -15.41
N LEU A 272 -18.58 -15.33 -16.44
CA LEU A 272 -19.45 -16.32 -17.10
C LEU A 272 -18.80 -16.83 -18.39
N LEU A 273 -18.26 -15.92 -19.19
CA LEU A 273 -17.61 -16.22 -20.47
C LEU A 273 -16.42 -15.30 -20.69
N ALA A 274 -15.31 -15.83 -21.19
CA ALA A 274 -14.15 -15.01 -21.53
C ALA A 274 -13.49 -15.49 -22.82
N SER A 275 -13.29 -14.56 -23.75
CA SER A 275 -12.37 -14.67 -24.88
C SER A 275 -11.25 -13.64 -24.74
N ARG A 276 -10.35 -13.56 -25.72
CA ARG A 276 -9.27 -12.57 -25.67
C ARG A 276 -9.79 -11.13 -25.62
N ARG A 277 -10.92 -10.84 -26.31
CA ARG A 277 -11.47 -9.48 -26.45
C ARG A 277 -12.87 -9.29 -25.90
N CYS A 278 -13.48 -10.33 -25.35
CA CYS A 278 -14.82 -10.31 -24.79
C CYS A 278 -14.82 -10.92 -23.36
N LEU A 279 -15.48 -10.26 -22.41
CA LEU A 279 -15.74 -10.79 -21.07
C LEU A 279 -17.20 -10.57 -20.72
N VAL A 280 -17.90 -11.66 -20.40
CA VAL A 280 -19.23 -11.65 -19.81
C VAL A 280 -19.12 -12.03 -18.34
N MET A 281 -19.71 -11.24 -17.45
CA MET A 281 -19.70 -11.48 -16.00
C MET A 281 -21.04 -11.08 -15.38
N THR A 282 -21.31 -11.53 -14.15
CA THR A 282 -22.52 -11.13 -13.41
C THR A 282 -22.59 -9.61 -13.24
N PHE A 283 -23.79 -9.08 -13.31
CA PHE A 283 -24.03 -7.68 -12.96
C PHE A 283 -24.06 -7.53 -11.44
N GLU A 284 -23.24 -6.63 -10.91
CA GLU A 284 -23.21 -6.33 -9.49
C GLU A 284 -23.98 -5.03 -9.22
N GLU A 285 -25.07 -5.13 -8.46
CA GLU A 285 -25.84 -3.95 -8.02
C GLU A 285 -25.05 -3.12 -7.00
N GLY A 286 -25.19 -1.80 -7.09
CA GLY A 286 -24.62 -0.83 -6.17
C GLY A 286 -24.49 0.56 -6.78
N PHE A 287 -24.00 1.51 -5.98
CA PHE A 287 -23.63 2.86 -6.43
C PHE A 287 -22.12 3.09 -6.25
N LYS A 288 -21.55 4.08 -6.94
CA LYS A 288 -20.10 4.37 -6.86
C LYS A 288 -19.68 4.65 -5.41
N ILE A 289 -18.52 4.14 -4.99
CA ILE A 289 -18.02 4.37 -3.63
C ILE A 289 -17.87 5.85 -3.29
N THR A 290 -17.62 6.71 -4.27
CA THR A 290 -17.47 8.16 -4.12
C THR A 290 -18.79 8.94 -4.14
N ASP A 291 -19.94 8.29 -4.28
CA ASP A 291 -21.24 8.95 -4.25
C ASP A 291 -21.64 9.28 -2.80
N SER A 292 -21.15 10.43 -2.32
CA SER A 292 -21.46 10.95 -0.98
C SER A 292 -22.96 11.11 -0.70
N ARG A 293 -23.80 11.36 -1.72
CA ARG A 293 -25.24 11.51 -1.54
C ARG A 293 -25.88 10.16 -1.28
N ALA A 294 -25.53 9.14 -2.07
CA ALA A 294 -26.01 7.79 -1.87
C ALA A 294 -25.51 7.18 -0.55
N LEU A 295 -24.25 7.42 -0.17
CA LEU A 295 -23.71 7.02 1.13
C LEU A 295 -24.52 7.61 2.29
N ALA A 296 -24.82 8.91 2.25
CA ALA A 296 -25.61 9.59 3.27
C ALA A 296 -27.07 9.09 3.30
N LEU A 297 -27.70 8.94 2.14
CA LEU A 297 -29.07 8.45 2.00
C LEU A 297 -29.25 7.05 2.62
N HIS A 298 -28.26 6.18 2.42
CA HIS A 298 -28.27 4.82 2.93
C HIS A 298 -27.62 4.66 4.31
N GLY A 299 -27.20 5.75 4.96
CA GLY A 299 -26.58 5.71 6.29
C GLY A 299 -25.30 4.88 6.37
N VAL A 300 -24.51 4.86 5.30
CA VAL A 300 -23.30 4.02 5.20
C VAL A 300 -22.17 4.60 6.04
N ASP A 301 -21.63 3.81 6.97
CA ASP A 301 -20.40 4.16 7.68
C ASP A 301 -19.18 3.99 6.77
N ALA A 302 -18.60 5.13 6.37
CA ALA A 302 -17.41 5.19 5.52
C ALA A 302 -16.16 4.55 6.16
N ASN A 303 -16.03 4.60 7.49
CA ASN A 303 -14.92 3.97 8.20
C ASN A 303 -15.05 2.45 8.13
N ALA A 304 -16.22 1.92 8.44
CA ALA A 304 -16.47 0.48 8.36
C ALA A 304 -16.35 -0.05 6.92
N LEU A 305 -16.83 0.72 5.93
CA LEU A 305 -16.69 0.38 4.52
C LEU A 305 -15.21 0.32 4.09
N MET A 306 -14.43 1.36 4.38
CA MET A 306 -13.02 1.41 4.00
C MET A 306 -12.18 0.38 4.77
N SER A 307 -12.50 0.07 6.02
CA SER A 307 -11.85 -1.01 6.78
C SER A 307 -12.03 -2.37 6.10
N ARG A 308 -13.21 -2.66 5.52
CA ARG A 308 -13.46 -3.88 4.75
C ARG A 308 -12.65 -3.90 3.45
N VAL A 309 -12.64 -2.78 2.70
CA VAL A 309 -11.83 -2.66 1.46
C VAL A 309 -10.35 -2.86 1.75
N ILE A 310 -9.79 -2.16 2.74
CA ILE A 310 -8.38 -2.28 3.13
C ILE A 310 -8.04 -3.70 3.58
N SER A 311 -8.91 -4.33 4.38
CA SER A 311 -8.71 -5.70 4.84
C SER A 311 -8.66 -6.71 3.68
N ALA A 312 -9.50 -6.52 2.66
CA ALA A 312 -9.47 -7.34 1.45
C ALA A 312 -8.16 -7.16 0.67
N TYR A 313 -7.73 -5.92 0.45
CA TYR A 313 -6.44 -5.66 -0.20
C TYR A 313 -5.26 -6.17 0.64
N ALA A 314 -5.30 -6.05 1.96
CA ALA A 314 -4.28 -6.57 2.86
C ALA A 314 -4.17 -8.10 2.79
N GLN A 315 -5.30 -8.81 2.72
CA GLN A 315 -5.34 -10.26 2.50
C GLN A 315 -4.69 -10.61 1.15
N CYS A 316 -5.09 -9.95 0.07
CA CYS A 316 -4.55 -10.16 -1.27
C CYS A 316 -3.03 -9.91 -1.34
N ILE A 317 -2.54 -8.84 -0.72
CA ILE A 317 -1.12 -8.48 -0.76
C ILE A 317 -0.29 -9.43 0.09
N PHE A 318 -0.61 -9.57 1.39
CA PHE A 318 0.30 -10.18 2.34
C PHE A 318 0.13 -11.68 2.48
N VAL A 319 -1.10 -12.19 2.42
CA VAL A 319 -1.36 -13.63 2.60
C VAL A 319 -1.31 -14.33 1.25
N ASP A 320 -2.06 -13.82 0.27
CA ASP A 320 -2.19 -14.49 -1.02
C ASP A 320 -0.99 -14.22 -1.94
N GLY A 321 -0.29 -13.09 -1.75
CA GLY A 321 0.77 -12.64 -2.66
C GLY A 321 0.26 -12.34 -4.07
N PHE A 322 -1.02 -12.00 -4.19
CA PHE A 322 -1.70 -11.79 -5.46
C PHE A 322 -2.77 -10.71 -5.29
N PHE A 323 -2.54 -9.52 -5.85
CA PHE A 323 -3.38 -8.35 -5.58
C PHE A 323 -3.69 -7.55 -6.84
N ASN A 324 -4.86 -6.91 -6.85
CA ASN A 324 -5.22 -5.91 -7.84
C ASN A 324 -4.37 -4.65 -7.63
N ALA A 325 -3.75 -4.15 -8.68
CA ALA A 325 -2.87 -2.99 -8.63
C ALA A 325 -3.58 -1.67 -9.01
N ASP A 326 -4.91 -1.65 -9.05
CA ASP A 326 -5.70 -0.49 -9.44
C ASP A 326 -7.03 -0.30 -8.66
N PRO A 327 -6.95 -0.08 -7.32
CA PRO A 327 -8.11 0.20 -6.47
C PRO A 327 -8.68 1.63 -6.66
N HIS A 328 -8.79 2.13 -7.89
CA HIS A 328 -9.36 3.47 -8.09
C HIS A 328 -10.88 3.48 -7.82
N ALA A 329 -11.42 4.65 -7.48
CA ALA A 329 -12.84 4.83 -7.14
C ALA A 329 -13.81 4.24 -8.19
N GLY A 330 -13.51 4.43 -9.48
CA GLY A 330 -14.34 3.89 -10.58
C GLY A 330 -14.48 2.36 -10.63
N ASN A 331 -13.61 1.61 -9.95
CA ASN A 331 -13.64 0.14 -9.89
C ASN A 331 -14.30 -0.39 -8.60
N LEU A 332 -14.85 0.51 -7.78
CA LEU A 332 -15.42 0.19 -6.47
C LEU A 332 -16.87 0.67 -6.40
N LEU A 333 -17.79 -0.25 -6.13
CA LEU A 333 -19.18 0.07 -5.81
C LEU A 333 -19.50 -0.26 -4.35
N VAL A 334 -20.64 0.23 -3.90
CA VAL A 334 -21.24 -0.07 -2.61
C VAL A 334 -22.62 -0.67 -2.86
N ARG A 335 -22.80 -1.90 -2.39
CA ARG A 335 -24.11 -2.55 -2.31
C ARG A 335 -24.64 -2.40 -0.90
N VAL A 336 -25.90 -1.99 -0.77
CA VAL A 336 -26.57 -1.88 0.53
C VAL A 336 -27.67 -2.93 0.57
N SER A 337 -27.75 -3.67 1.68
CA SER A 337 -28.82 -4.65 1.89
C SER A 337 -30.20 -3.96 1.90
N PRO A 338 -31.22 -4.52 1.20
CA PRO A 338 -32.59 -3.98 1.21
C PRO A 338 -33.21 -3.88 2.61
N HIS A 339 -32.78 -4.76 3.53
CA HIS A 339 -33.30 -4.83 4.90
C HIS A 339 -32.55 -3.92 5.90
N GLY A 340 -31.60 -3.10 5.40
CA GLY A 340 -30.78 -2.20 6.21
C GLY A 340 -29.69 -2.93 7.01
N GLY A 341 -28.51 -2.33 7.11
CA GLY A 341 -27.55 -2.67 8.17
C GLY A 341 -26.11 -2.92 7.73
N GLU A 342 -25.83 -3.33 6.49
CA GLU A 342 -24.43 -3.53 6.06
C GLU A 342 -24.18 -3.09 4.62
N ALA A 343 -23.22 -2.18 4.46
CA ALA A 343 -22.70 -1.75 3.19
C ALA A 343 -21.57 -2.69 2.75
N MET A 344 -21.78 -3.39 1.65
CA MET A 344 -20.83 -4.33 1.08
C MET A 344 -20.02 -3.65 -0.03
N PRO A 345 -18.68 -3.61 0.05
CA PRO A 345 -17.86 -3.16 -1.06
C PRO A 345 -17.90 -4.18 -2.20
N VAL A 346 -17.97 -3.69 -3.43
CA VAL A 346 -17.93 -4.47 -4.66
C VAL A 346 -16.64 -4.11 -5.43
N LEU A 347 -15.81 -5.10 -5.76
CA LEU A 347 -14.58 -4.92 -6.54
C LEU A 347 -14.81 -5.38 -7.99
N LEU A 348 -14.79 -4.47 -8.96
CA LEU A 348 -15.24 -4.74 -10.34
C LEU A 348 -14.16 -5.18 -11.33
N ASP A 349 -12.91 -4.83 -11.08
CA ASP A 349 -11.84 -4.92 -12.09
C ASP A 349 -10.61 -5.61 -11.53
N PHE A 350 -10.13 -6.62 -12.25
CA PHE A 350 -8.89 -7.36 -11.98
C PHE A 350 -8.05 -7.53 -13.26
N GLY A 351 -8.14 -6.57 -14.18
CA GLY A 351 -7.34 -6.50 -15.41
C GLY A 351 -5.87 -6.22 -15.14
N MET A 352 -5.54 -5.58 -14.02
CA MET A 352 -4.17 -5.30 -13.57
C MET A 352 -3.91 -5.96 -12.22
N THR A 353 -3.18 -7.08 -12.22
CA THR A 353 -2.88 -7.84 -11.00
C THR A 353 -1.43 -8.21 -10.92
N VAL A 354 -0.84 -8.00 -9.75
CA VAL A 354 0.56 -8.33 -9.49
C VAL A 354 0.63 -9.63 -8.69
N ARG A 355 1.55 -10.50 -9.09
CA ARG A 355 1.94 -11.70 -8.34
C ARG A 355 3.29 -11.48 -7.70
N LEU A 356 3.36 -11.67 -6.39
CA LEU A 356 4.57 -11.58 -5.60
C LEU A 356 5.20 -12.97 -5.46
N THR A 357 6.52 -13.02 -5.54
CA THR A 357 7.28 -14.16 -5.01
C THR A 357 7.11 -14.23 -3.48
N GLU A 358 7.37 -15.39 -2.90
CA GLU A 358 7.32 -15.54 -1.44
C GLU A 358 8.25 -14.56 -0.71
N SER A 359 9.48 -14.38 -1.21
CA SER A 359 10.43 -13.42 -0.63
C SER A 359 9.89 -11.98 -0.66
N GLN A 360 9.33 -11.54 -1.78
CA GLN A 360 8.71 -10.22 -1.90
C GLN A 360 7.52 -10.09 -0.95
N ARG A 361 6.59 -11.05 -0.98
CA ARG A 361 5.39 -11.07 -0.13
C ARG A 361 5.74 -10.93 1.35
N LEU A 362 6.71 -11.71 1.83
CA LEU A 362 7.18 -11.63 3.22
C LEU A 362 7.96 -10.35 3.51
N GLY A 363 8.69 -9.79 2.53
CA GLY A 363 9.32 -8.48 2.63
C GLY A 363 8.31 -7.35 2.85
N TYR A 364 7.21 -7.34 2.07
CA TYR A 364 6.11 -6.40 2.26
C TYR A 364 5.39 -6.60 3.60
N ALA A 365 5.20 -7.84 4.02
CA ALA A 365 4.59 -8.13 5.32
C ALA A 365 5.45 -7.57 6.46
N ARG A 366 6.78 -7.78 6.44
CA ARG A 366 7.71 -7.18 7.42
C ARG A 366 7.67 -5.65 7.38
N LEU A 367 7.60 -5.05 6.19
CA LEU A 367 7.49 -3.60 6.03
C LEU A 367 6.23 -3.06 6.73
N ALA A 368 5.08 -3.69 6.53
CA ALA A 368 3.81 -3.28 7.14
C ALA A 368 3.83 -3.42 8.67
N VAL A 369 4.35 -4.53 9.19
CA VAL A 369 4.47 -4.75 10.64
C VAL A 369 5.44 -3.74 11.26
N ALA A 370 6.62 -3.55 10.68
CA ALA A 370 7.61 -2.60 11.20
C ALA A 370 7.10 -1.15 11.19
N ALA A 371 6.33 -0.77 10.16
CA ALA A 371 5.71 0.54 10.12
C ALA A 371 4.66 0.73 11.22
N HIS A 372 3.81 -0.27 11.44
CA HIS A 372 2.78 -0.23 12.49
C HIS A 372 3.36 -0.23 13.91
N GLU A 373 4.42 -1.02 14.15
CA GLU A 373 5.08 -1.11 15.46
C GLU A 373 6.10 0.01 15.70
N MET A 374 6.26 0.93 14.72
CA MET A 374 7.22 2.03 14.75
C MET A 374 8.68 1.57 14.96
N ASP A 375 9.01 0.33 14.57
CA ASP A 375 10.36 -0.21 14.63
C ASP A 375 11.20 0.27 13.44
N VAL A 376 11.98 1.32 13.69
CA VAL A 376 12.85 1.95 12.68
C VAL A 376 13.92 0.99 12.15
N ALA A 377 14.43 0.08 12.98
CA ALA A 377 15.47 -0.86 12.58
C ALA A 377 14.89 -1.97 11.69
N ALA A 378 13.74 -2.53 12.07
CA ALA A 378 13.02 -3.49 11.25
C ALA A 378 12.52 -2.87 9.94
N LEU A 379 12.06 -1.61 9.98
CA LEU A 379 11.63 -0.88 8.79
C LEU A 379 12.79 -0.74 7.79
N ARG A 380 13.98 -0.35 8.25
CA ARG A 380 15.19 -0.29 7.42
C ARG A 380 15.50 -1.64 6.78
N SER A 381 15.52 -2.70 7.59
CA SER A 381 15.81 -4.06 7.12
C SER A 381 14.80 -4.52 6.05
N ALA A 382 13.51 -4.27 6.27
CA ALA A 382 12.45 -4.63 5.33
C ALA A 382 12.62 -3.90 3.98
N VAL A 383 12.86 -2.59 4.01
CA VAL A 383 13.10 -1.78 2.80
C VAL A 383 14.31 -2.27 2.02
N THR A 384 15.42 -2.56 2.70
CA THR A 384 16.62 -3.10 2.06
C THR A 384 16.34 -4.47 1.43
N SER A 385 15.58 -5.34 2.11
CA SER A 385 15.22 -6.68 1.58
C SER A 385 14.34 -6.64 0.33
N LEU A 386 13.58 -5.55 0.14
CA LEU A 386 12.76 -5.33 -1.05
C LEU A 386 13.58 -4.83 -2.25
N GLY A 387 14.86 -4.50 -2.09
CA GLY A 387 15.74 -4.13 -3.20
C GLY A 387 15.59 -2.68 -3.69
N LEU A 388 15.03 -1.79 -2.87
CA LEU A 388 15.05 -0.35 -3.16
C LEU A 388 16.47 0.20 -2.93
N VAL A 389 17.05 0.83 -3.96
CA VAL A 389 18.38 1.44 -3.89
C VAL A 389 18.31 2.91 -4.30
N ASN A 390 18.70 3.81 -3.39
CA ASN A 390 18.88 5.23 -3.71
C ASN A 390 20.36 5.60 -3.75
N SER A 391 20.70 6.62 -4.54
CA SER A 391 22.09 7.03 -4.78
C SER A 391 22.85 7.50 -3.53
N GLN A 392 22.15 7.73 -2.41
CA GLN A 392 22.72 8.19 -1.14
C GLN A 392 22.24 7.35 0.05
N SER A 393 21.66 6.17 -0.19
CA SER A 393 21.14 5.31 0.90
C SER A 393 22.22 4.91 1.91
N GLY A 394 23.45 4.66 1.43
CA GLY A 394 24.58 4.31 2.30
C GLY A 394 25.03 5.48 3.20
N ASP A 395 25.07 6.69 2.65
CA ASP A 395 25.57 7.88 3.36
C ASP A 395 24.50 8.53 4.25
N MET A 396 23.22 8.42 3.87
CA MET A 396 22.10 9.15 4.49
C MET A 396 20.87 8.25 4.73
N PRO A 397 20.97 7.19 5.55
CA PRO A 397 19.89 6.23 5.76
C PRO A 397 18.63 6.85 6.39
N ASP A 398 18.78 7.88 7.22
CA ASP A 398 17.65 8.56 7.87
C ASP A 398 16.69 9.20 6.87
N ARG A 399 17.18 9.59 5.69
CA ARG A 399 16.35 10.15 4.63
C ARG A 399 15.52 9.10 3.91
N ASP A 400 15.96 7.85 3.86
CA ASP A 400 15.13 6.73 3.36
C ASP A 400 14.03 6.44 4.38
N LEU A 401 14.40 6.40 5.65
CA LEU A 401 13.48 6.16 6.75
C LEU A 401 12.41 7.25 6.86
N ALA A 402 12.76 8.53 6.73
CA ALA A 402 11.80 9.62 6.73
C ALA A 402 10.75 9.48 5.61
N PHE A 403 11.18 9.10 4.40
CA PHE A 403 10.25 8.83 3.31
C PHE A 403 9.33 7.66 3.63
N TRP A 404 9.87 6.55 4.14
CA TRP A 404 9.09 5.37 4.45
C TRP A 404 8.13 5.56 5.61
N ARG A 405 8.50 6.32 6.64
CA ARG A 405 7.59 6.71 7.73
C ARG A 405 6.46 7.59 7.23
N PHE A 406 6.76 8.57 6.36
CA PHE A 406 5.72 9.38 5.74
C PHE A 406 4.83 8.53 4.82
N PHE A 407 5.41 7.63 4.04
CA PHE A 407 4.68 6.80 3.09
C PHE A 407 3.82 5.75 3.80
N MET A 408 4.33 5.10 4.84
CA MET A 408 3.65 4.08 5.67
C MET A 408 3.03 4.73 6.91
N ARG A 409 2.21 5.76 6.70
CA ARG A 409 1.43 6.40 7.76
C ARG A 409 -0.05 6.09 7.63
N ASP A 410 -0.76 6.25 8.75
CA ASP A 410 -2.20 6.11 8.82
C ASP A 410 -2.96 7.18 8.02
N THR A 411 -4.26 6.98 7.91
CA THR A 411 -5.14 7.99 7.34
C THR A 411 -5.35 9.12 8.35
N ALA A 412 -5.65 10.31 7.84
CA ALA A 412 -5.91 11.49 8.64
C ALA A 412 -7.06 12.28 8.02
N PRO A 413 -7.75 13.13 8.80
CA PRO A 413 -8.72 14.08 8.27
C PRO A 413 -8.12 14.90 7.12
N ARG A 414 -8.96 15.27 6.14
CA ARG A 414 -8.52 15.89 4.88
C ARG A 414 -7.57 17.08 5.08
N GLU A 415 -7.88 17.98 6.00
CA GLU A 415 -7.05 19.17 6.27
C GLU A 415 -5.67 18.78 6.81
N GLN A 416 -5.63 17.86 7.79
CA GLN A 416 -4.40 17.35 8.36
C GLN A 416 -3.57 16.61 7.30
N ALA A 417 -4.19 15.71 6.53
CA ALA A 417 -3.52 14.95 5.48
C ALA A 417 -2.89 15.87 4.41
N GLN A 418 -3.58 16.96 4.04
CA GLN A 418 -3.07 17.98 3.14
C GLN A 418 -1.90 18.76 3.76
N ALA A 419 -2.02 19.16 5.04
CA ALA A 419 -0.97 19.87 5.77
C ALA A 419 0.31 19.03 5.90
N GLU A 420 0.19 17.76 6.32
CA GLU A 420 1.31 16.82 6.41
C GLU A 420 1.99 16.62 5.06
N THR A 421 1.20 16.43 4.00
CA THR A 421 1.74 16.23 2.65
C THR A 421 2.49 17.46 2.17
N LYS A 422 1.90 18.65 2.33
CA LYS A 422 2.55 19.92 1.98
C LYS A 422 3.82 20.13 2.80
N GLY A 423 3.78 19.84 4.10
CA GLY A 423 4.92 19.95 5.01
C GLY A 423 6.08 19.05 4.57
N PHE A 424 5.80 17.78 4.31
CA PHE A 424 6.81 16.80 3.86
C PHE A 424 7.47 17.21 2.54
N PHE A 425 6.69 17.63 1.53
CA PHE A 425 7.25 18.07 0.25
C PHE A 425 8.02 19.40 0.38
N LYS A 426 7.57 20.32 1.24
CA LYS A 426 8.28 21.57 1.55
C LYS A 426 9.64 21.26 2.20
N GLU A 427 9.68 20.37 3.18
CA GLU A 427 10.92 19.96 3.84
C GLU A 427 11.88 19.29 2.85
N ARG A 428 11.37 18.37 2.01
CA ARG A 428 12.18 17.73 0.97
C ARG A 428 12.73 18.73 -0.05
N SER A 429 11.94 19.75 -0.42
CA SER A 429 12.39 20.85 -1.28
C SER A 429 13.50 21.68 -0.62
N ALA A 430 13.36 22.00 0.66
CA ALA A 430 14.39 22.69 1.43
C ALA A 430 15.69 21.86 1.54
N GLN A 431 15.58 20.56 1.82
CA GLN A 431 16.72 19.63 1.85
C GLN A 431 17.45 19.59 0.49
N ARG A 432 16.72 19.53 -0.64
CA ARG A 432 17.33 19.59 -1.98
C ARG A 432 18.09 20.90 -2.21
N LYS A 433 17.55 22.03 -1.76
CA LYS A 433 18.24 23.33 -1.85
C LYS A 433 19.52 23.33 -1.01
N GLN A 434 19.46 22.78 0.20
CA GLN A 434 20.63 22.66 1.08
C GLN A 434 21.71 21.77 0.46
N ASP A 435 21.35 20.59 -0.05
CA ASP A 435 22.29 19.69 -0.71
C ASP A 435 22.97 20.34 -1.91
N LYS A 436 22.19 21.07 -2.72
CA LYS A 436 22.73 21.84 -3.86
C LYS A 436 23.70 22.93 -3.41
N SER A 437 23.39 23.64 -2.31
CA SER A 437 24.30 24.64 -1.74
C SER A 437 25.57 24.03 -1.16
N ALA A 438 25.49 22.79 -0.67
CA ALA A 438 26.62 22.01 -0.17
C ALA A 438 27.40 21.26 -1.27
N GLY A 439 27.07 21.49 -2.56
CA GLY A 439 27.73 20.83 -3.69
C GLY A 439 27.45 19.33 -3.81
N ARG A 440 26.45 18.79 -3.09
CA ARG A 440 26.07 17.38 -3.16
C ARG A 440 25.28 17.10 -4.42
N THR A 441 25.45 15.90 -4.97
CA THR A 441 24.62 15.39 -6.06
C THR A 441 23.18 15.24 -5.60
N GLU A 442 22.22 15.36 -6.52
CA GLU A 442 20.81 15.17 -6.19
C GLU A 442 20.53 13.68 -5.90
N ARG A 443 19.69 13.39 -4.90
CA ARG A 443 19.27 12.02 -4.59
C ARG A 443 18.37 11.51 -5.72
N VAL A 444 18.78 10.42 -6.35
CA VAL A 444 18.05 9.75 -7.42
C VAL A 444 17.80 8.30 -7.01
N ASN A 445 16.60 7.80 -7.33
CA ASN A 445 16.29 6.39 -7.18
C ASN A 445 17.07 5.63 -8.26
N VAL A 446 18.06 4.84 -7.85
CA VAL A 446 18.93 4.08 -8.78
C VAL A 446 18.19 2.85 -9.27
N GLN A 447 17.48 2.17 -8.37
CA GLN A 447 16.71 0.99 -8.68
C GLN A 447 15.41 0.98 -7.88
N ILE A 448 14.30 0.78 -8.59
CA ILE A 448 12.96 0.59 -8.00
C ILE A 448 12.41 -0.73 -8.56
N PRO A 449 12.18 -1.75 -7.72
CA PRO A 449 11.49 -2.97 -8.13
C PRO A 449 10.12 -2.66 -8.73
N SER A 450 9.72 -3.37 -9.78
CA SER A 450 8.43 -3.13 -10.45
C SER A 450 7.24 -3.39 -9.54
N ASP A 451 7.29 -4.43 -8.71
CA ASP A 451 6.25 -4.75 -7.74
C ASP A 451 6.06 -3.65 -6.68
N LEU A 452 7.15 -2.98 -6.29
CA LEU A 452 7.13 -1.88 -5.33
C LEU A 452 6.34 -0.68 -5.86
N ILE A 453 6.41 -0.45 -7.17
CA ILE A 453 5.67 0.61 -7.86
C ILE A 453 4.16 0.40 -7.72
N PHE A 454 3.71 -0.84 -7.88
CA PHE A 454 2.30 -1.22 -7.74
C PHE A 454 1.84 -1.24 -6.28
N PHE A 455 2.66 -1.75 -5.37
CA PHE A 455 2.40 -1.67 -3.93
C PHE A 455 2.22 -0.21 -3.49
N TRP A 456 3.11 0.69 -3.92
CA TRP A 456 3.00 2.11 -3.65
C TRP A 456 1.69 2.71 -4.15
N ARG A 457 1.29 2.34 -5.36
CA ARG A 457 0.04 2.81 -5.96
C ARG A 457 -1.17 2.38 -5.14
N VAL A 458 -1.24 1.10 -4.76
CA VAL A 458 -2.38 0.56 -4.00
C VAL A 458 -2.54 1.28 -2.66
N ILE A 459 -1.47 1.39 -1.87
CA ILE A 459 -1.53 2.07 -0.56
C ILE A 459 -1.89 3.56 -0.73
N GLY A 460 -1.33 4.23 -1.74
CA GLY A 460 -1.64 5.63 -2.04
C GLY A 460 -3.11 5.85 -2.43
N LEU A 461 -3.66 5.00 -3.29
CA LEU A 461 -5.06 5.06 -3.73
C LEU A 461 -6.03 4.74 -2.59
N LEU A 462 -5.76 3.72 -1.77
CA LEU A 462 -6.58 3.40 -0.60
C LEU A 462 -6.63 4.57 0.40
N ARG A 463 -5.48 5.23 0.66
CA ARG A 463 -5.45 6.43 1.51
C ARG A 463 -6.19 7.61 0.87
N GLY A 464 -6.04 7.81 -0.44
CA GLY A 464 -6.73 8.83 -1.21
C GLY A 464 -8.26 8.66 -1.18
N LEU A 465 -8.74 7.42 -1.27
CA LEU A 465 -10.14 7.07 -1.09
C LEU A 465 -10.63 7.40 0.32
N CYS A 466 -9.89 7.02 1.36
CA CYS A 466 -10.24 7.37 2.75
C CYS A 466 -10.40 8.90 2.91
N THR A 467 -9.45 9.67 2.35
CA THR A 467 -9.50 11.14 2.36
C THR A 467 -10.73 11.68 1.64
N SER A 468 -11.08 11.10 0.50
CA SER A 468 -12.22 11.54 -0.33
C SER A 468 -13.57 11.25 0.34
N LEU A 469 -13.64 10.17 1.11
CA LEU A 469 -14.83 9.74 1.85
C LEU A 469 -14.90 10.31 3.26
N ALA A 470 -13.93 11.14 3.66
CA ALA A 470 -13.73 11.60 5.04
C ALA A 470 -13.65 10.45 6.06
N ALA A 471 -13.16 9.28 5.63
CA ALA A 471 -12.93 8.13 6.49
C ALA A 471 -11.55 8.24 7.16
N THR A 472 -11.51 8.02 8.47
CA THR A 472 -10.29 7.96 9.28
C THR A 472 -10.19 6.57 9.89
N VAL A 473 -9.39 5.72 9.23
CA VAL A 473 -9.18 4.31 9.57
C VAL A 473 -7.71 4.05 9.95
N PRO A 474 -7.45 3.09 10.86
CA PRO A 474 -6.10 2.68 11.23
C PRO A 474 -5.52 1.78 10.12
N LEU A 475 -5.18 2.38 8.98
CA LEU A 475 -4.64 1.72 7.80
C LEU A 475 -3.44 0.82 8.14
N MET A 476 -2.50 1.28 8.96
CA MET A 476 -1.31 0.50 9.31
C MET A 476 -1.65 -0.72 10.14
N GLU A 477 -2.59 -0.60 11.09
CA GLU A 477 -3.07 -1.72 11.89
C GLU A 477 -3.77 -2.77 11.00
N LEU A 478 -4.65 -2.34 10.10
CA LEU A 478 -5.36 -3.24 9.18
C LEU A 478 -4.41 -3.99 8.23
N LEU A 479 -3.39 -3.30 7.71
CA LEU A 479 -2.34 -3.92 6.90
C LEU A 479 -1.51 -4.90 7.75
N ALA A 480 -1.08 -4.47 8.95
CA ALA A 480 -0.27 -5.28 9.86
C ALA A 480 -1.00 -6.53 10.32
N ALA A 481 -2.33 -6.49 10.51
CA ALA A 481 -3.13 -7.65 10.93
C ALA A 481 -2.99 -8.82 9.95
N ARG A 482 -3.14 -8.57 8.64
CA ARG A 482 -2.97 -9.61 7.61
C ARG A 482 -1.49 -9.94 7.36
N ALA A 483 -0.59 -8.98 7.50
CA ALA A 483 0.85 -9.21 7.41
C ALA A 483 1.37 -10.14 8.51
N LYS A 484 0.90 -9.99 9.75
CA LYS A 484 1.25 -10.87 10.89
C LYS A 484 0.80 -12.31 10.64
N ILE A 485 -0.40 -12.52 10.06
CA ILE A 485 -0.87 -13.86 9.65
C ILE A 485 0.09 -14.48 8.63
N ALA A 486 0.48 -13.71 7.61
CA ALA A 486 1.38 -14.20 6.57
C ALA A 486 2.78 -14.56 7.10
N LEU A 487 3.33 -13.75 8.00
CA LEU A 487 4.62 -14.02 8.63
C LEU A 487 4.55 -15.22 9.57
N ALA A 488 3.49 -15.31 10.39
CA ALA A 488 3.27 -16.45 11.27
C ALA A 488 3.18 -17.77 10.48
N ALA A 489 2.51 -17.78 9.32
CA ALA A 489 2.37 -18.97 8.48
C ALA A 489 3.69 -19.51 7.89
N THR A 490 4.80 -18.77 7.96
CA THR A 490 6.12 -19.24 7.50
C THR A 490 6.77 -20.23 8.45
N PHE A 491 6.26 -20.33 9.67
CA PHE A 491 6.79 -21.24 10.66
C PHE A 491 6.06 -22.59 10.58
N PRO A 492 6.74 -23.71 10.86
CA PRO A 492 6.06 -25.00 11.07
C PRO A 492 5.07 -24.91 12.24
N GLN A 493 3.96 -25.65 12.20
CA GLN A 493 2.99 -25.76 13.30
C GLN A 493 3.62 -26.02 14.70
N PRO A 494 4.65 -26.88 14.87
CA PRO A 494 5.34 -27.04 16.16
C PRO A 494 6.05 -25.77 16.66
N GLN A 495 6.40 -24.88 15.74
CA GLN A 495 7.02 -23.59 16.01
C GLN A 495 5.97 -22.48 16.17
N HIS A 496 4.69 -22.71 15.89
CA HIS A 496 3.60 -21.80 16.23
C HIS A 496 3.24 -21.91 17.70
N ALA A 497 4.17 -21.63 18.61
CA ALA A 497 3.96 -21.80 20.03
C ALA A 497 2.94 -20.79 20.59
N LEU A 498 1.67 -21.07 20.31
CA LEU A 498 0.49 -20.58 21.02
C LEU A 498 0.42 -21.17 22.44
N ARG A 499 1.37 -22.03 22.81
CA ARG A 499 1.52 -22.58 24.15
C ARG A 499 2.73 -21.95 24.81
N LEU A 500 2.50 -21.41 26.01
CA LEU A 500 3.56 -20.99 26.92
C LEU A 500 4.57 -22.14 27.11
N SER A 501 5.85 -21.81 27.24
CA SER A 501 6.89 -22.80 27.56
C SER A 501 6.43 -23.71 28.70
N PRO A 502 6.70 -25.02 28.63
CA PRO A 502 6.31 -25.91 29.70
C PRO A 502 7.00 -25.51 31.01
N PRO A 503 6.38 -25.77 32.17
CA PRO A 503 7.06 -25.57 33.45
C PRO A 503 8.35 -26.40 33.43
N PRO A 504 9.43 -25.87 34.01
CA PRO A 504 10.72 -26.51 33.90
C PRO A 504 10.66 -27.90 34.59
N THR A 505 11.34 -28.90 34.03
CA THR A 505 11.30 -30.31 34.49
C THR A 505 12.48 -30.64 35.43
N GLY A 506 12.25 -31.23 36.61
CA GLY A 506 13.30 -31.54 37.60
C GLY A 506 13.11 -30.88 38.99
N SER A 507 14.11 -30.94 39.88
CA SER A 507 14.09 -30.33 41.21
C SER A 507 14.20 -28.80 41.13
N HIS A 508 13.14 -28.16 40.67
CA HIS A 508 13.08 -26.71 40.56
C HIS A 508 12.97 -26.09 41.93
N SER A 509 13.86 -25.15 42.22
CA SER A 509 13.70 -24.27 43.38
C SER A 509 12.30 -23.67 43.32
N HIS A 510 11.64 -23.52 44.47
CA HIS A 510 10.33 -22.86 44.57
C HIS A 510 10.31 -21.50 43.84
N LEU A 511 11.48 -20.83 43.79
CA LEU A 511 11.75 -19.63 43.01
C LEU A 511 11.51 -19.81 41.49
N ALA A 512 12.09 -20.84 40.85
CA ALA A 512 11.92 -21.06 39.41
C ALA A 512 10.46 -21.31 39.02
N SER A 513 9.72 -22.07 39.85
CA SER A 513 8.28 -22.30 39.61
C SER A 513 7.46 -21.02 39.73
N ARG A 514 7.73 -20.18 40.74
CA ARG A 514 7.06 -18.88 40.91
C ARG A 514 7.40 -17.92 39.77
N LEU A 515 8.66 -17.86 39.34
CA LEU A 515 9.10 -17.02 38.23
C LEU A 515 8.45 -17.47 36.93
N HIS A 516 8.36 -18.77 36.69
CA HIS A 516 7.68 -19.30 35.51
C HIS A 516 6.20 -18.88 35.47
N ALA A 517 5.48 -18.99 36.59
CA ALA A 517 4.09 -18.54 36.67
C ALA A 517 3.93 -17.02 36.43
N ILE A 518 4.88 -16.21 36.90
CA ILE A 518 4.90 -14.76 36.62
C ILE A 518 5.17 -14.51 35.13
N ALA A 519 6.19 -15.16 34.57
CA ALA A 519 6.56 -15.06 33.16
C ALA A 519 5.39 -15.41 32.24
N CYS A 520 4.67 -16.50 32.56
CA CYS A 520 3.47 -16.93 31.85
C CYS A 520 2.33 -15.91 31.92
N ARG A 521 2.11 -15.29 33.08
CA ARG A 521 1.08 -14.22 33.22
C ARG A 521 1.44 -12.97 32.43
N LEU A 522 2.71 -12.55 32.46
CA LEU A 522 3.19 -11.40 31.70
C LEU A 522 3.12 -11.65 30.18
N ALA A 523 3.50 -12.85 29.74
CA ALA A 523 3.35 -13.23 28.34
C ALA A 523 1.87 -13.28 27.91
N ALA A 524 0.98 -13.75 28.78
CA ALA A 524 -0.45 -13.82 28.51
C ALA A 524 -1.15 -12.45 28.51
N SER A 525 -0.67 -11.46 29.28
CA SER A 525 -1.24 -10.10 29.25
C SER A 525 -0.91 -9.33 27.96
N ASN A 526 0.09 -9.81 27.19
CA ASN A 526 0.59 -9.19 25.96
C ASN A 526 1.14 -7.76 26.15
N GLU A 527 1.26 -7.26 27.39
CA GLU A 527 1.76 -5.91 27.71
C GLU A 527 3.26 -5.74 27.40
N ILE A 528 3.99 -6.86 27.36
CA ILE A 528 5.44 -6.89 27.10
C ILE A 528 5.78 -7.38 25.68
N GLY A 529 4.83 -7.39 24.76
CA GLY A 529 5.07 -7.74 23.36
C GLY A 529 5.17 -9.24 23.04
N GLY A 530 4.75 -10.09 23.97
CA GLY A 530 4.47 -11.51 23.69
C GLY A 530 5.36 -12.54 24.37
N GLY A 531 6.55 -12.17 24.88
CA GLY A 531 7.44 -13.13 25.52
C GLY A 531 8.51 -12.53 26.42
N VAL A 532 8.98 -13.34 27.37
CA VAL A 532 9.93 -12.93 28.42
C VAL A 532 10.91 -14.04 28.74
N SER A 533 12.13 -13.64 29.06
CA SER A 533 13.17 -14.50 29.63
C SER A 533 13.67 -13.88 30.94
N ILE A 534 13.71 -14.67 32.01
CA ILE A 534 14.12 -14.25 33.35
C ILE A 534 15.21 -15.19 33.86
N ALA A 535 16.35 -14.63 34.25
CA ALA A 535 17.42 -15.36 34.93
C ALA A 535 17.73 -14.68 36.27
N VAL A 536 17.85 -15.48 37.33
CA VAL A 536 18.33 -15.05 38.65
C VAL A 536 19.72 -15.61 38.86
N VAL A 537 20.71 -14.74 38.98
CA VAL A 537 22.11 -15.11 39.17
C VAL A 537 22.58 -14.57 40.53
N ARG A 538 23.20 -15.42 41.35
CA ARG A 538 23.83 -15.05 42.62
C ARG A 538 25.22 -15.67 42.67
N ASP A 539 26.24 -14.87 43.00
CA ASP A 539 27.63 -15.32 43.10
C ASP A 539 28.12 -16.09 41.86
N GLY A 540 27.73 -15.60 40.68
CA GLY A 540 28.04 -16.23 39.39
C GLY A 540 27.27 -17.52 39.09
N LYS A 541 26.37 -17.97 39.97
CA LYS A 541 25.52 -19.16 39.79
C LYS A 541 24.09 -18.78 39.43
N THR A 542 23.57 -19.36 38.36
CA THR A 542 22.15 -19.21 37.98
C THR A 542 21.26 -20.04 38.92
N LEU A 543 20.50 -19.36 39.77
CA LEU A 543 19.58 -19.96 40.75
C LEU A 543 18.23 -20.35 40.14
N ALA A 544 17.80 -19.62 39.10
CA ALA A 544 16.60 -19.90 38.33
C ALA A 544 16.74 -19.28 36.94
N ALA A 545 16.23 -19.97 35.91
CA ALA A 545 16.17 -19.49 34.54
C ALA A 545 14.85 -19.97 33.94
N VAL A 546 14.01 -19.05 33.50
CA VAL A 546 12.71 -19.34 32.91
C VAL A 546 12.48 -18.47 31.70
N ALA A 547 11.86 -19.03 30.68
CA ALA A 547 11.37 -18.31 29.52
C ALA A 547 9.90 -18.66 29.29
N ALA A 548 9.10 -17.71 28.83
CA ALA A 548 7.70 -17.92 28.51
C ALA A 548 7.24 -16.98 27.39
N GLY A 549 6.19 -17.38 26.67
CA GLY A 549 5.62 -16.60 25.57
C GLY A 549 6.28 -16.87 24.23
N PHE A 550 6.12 -15.94 23.29
CA PHE A 550 6.57 -16.02 21.90
C PHE A 550 7.46 -14.83 21.51
N CYS A 551 8.27 -14.99 20.46
CA CYS A 551 9.31 -14.03 20.08
C CYS A 551 8.74 -12.68 19.65
N ALA A 552 7.68 -12.66 18.84
CA ALA A 552 6.97 -11.44 18.44
C ALA A 552 5.58 -11.78 17.89
N ALA A 553 4.68 -10.79 17.78
CA ALA A 553 3.35 -11.02 17.18
C ALA A 553 3.42 -11.57 15.72
N ALA A 554 4.51 -11.27 15.01
CA ALA A 554 4.79 -11.80 13.67
C ALA A 554 5.71 -13.04 13.66
N ASP A 555 6.27 -13.44 14.81
CA ASP A 555 7.16 -14.58 14.99
C ASP A 555 6.62 -15.45 16.15
N PRO A 556 5.74 -16.41 15.85
CA PRO A 556 5.05 -17.21 16.86
C PRO A 556 5.95 -18.28 17.52
N ARG A 557 7.27 -18.27 17.26
CA ARG A 557 8.21 -19.19 17.92
C ARG A 557 8.22 -18.95 19.43
N PRO A 558 8.35 -20.00 20.24
CA PRO A 558 8.41 -19.84 21.68
C PRO A 558 9.69 -19.12 22.07
N VAL A 559 9.61 -18.25 23.08
CA VAL A 559 10.80 -17.73 23.74
C VAL A 559 11.45 -18.85 24.53
N THR A 560 12.71 -19.08 24.25
CA THR A 560 13.58 -20.02 24.97
C THR A 560 14.70 -19.24 25.65
N MET A 561 15.44 -19.89 26.54
CA MET A 561 16.66 -19.30 27.12
C MET A 561 17.73 -18.96 26.08
N ALA A 562 17.65 -19.54 24.87
CA ALA A 562 18.55 -19.25 23.76
C ALA A 562 18.02 -18.16 22.80
N THR A 563 16.78 -17.69 23.00
CA THR A 563 16.21 -16.65 22.17
C THR A 563 16.94 -15.33 22.43
N PRO A 564 17.58 -14.71 21.42
CA PRO A 564 18.23 -13.42 21.60
C PRO A 564 17.17 -12.35 21.88
N MET A 565 17.37 -11.58 22.94
CA MET A 565 16.48 -10.49 23.32
C MET A 565 17.28 -9.19 23.50
N PRO A 566 16.73 -8.04 23.07
CA PRO A 566 17.34 -6.75 23.36
C PRO A 566 17.42 -6.56 24.87
N LEU A 567 18.64 -6.51 25.40
CA LEU A 567 18.87 -6.30 26.82
C LEU A 567 18.75 -4.80 27.13
N LEU A 568 17.65 -4.40 27.77
CA LEU A 568 17.57 -3.11 28.44
C LEU A 568 18.16 -3.26 29.84
N GLU A 569 19.32 -2.65 30.08
CA GLU A 569 19.95 -2.68 31.40
C GLU A 569 19.19 -1.77 32.39
N LEU A 570 18.49 -2.39 33.35
CA LEU A 570 17.76 -1.70 34.42
C LEU A 570 18.49 -1.75 35.77
N SER A 571 19.75 -2.18 35.78
CA SER A 571 20.59 -2.40 36.97
C SER A 571 20.70 -1.16 37.87
N SER A 572 20.55 0.04 37.30
CA SER A 572 20.52 1.33 38.00
C SER A 572 19.10 1.83 38.27
N ALA A 573 18.17 1.60 37.35
CA ALA A 573 16.79 2.11 37.42
C ALA A 573 15.97 1.41 38.51
N LEU A 574 16.10 0.08 38.64
CA LEU A 574 15.36 -0.68 39.65
C LEU A 574 15.79 -0.32 41.07
N PRO A 575 17.09 -0.29 41.41
CA PRO A 575 17.54 0.17 42.72
C PRO A 575 17.15 1.61 43.01
N ALA A 576 17.16 2.50 42.00
CA ALA A 576 16.71 3.88 42.17
C ALA A 576 15.22 3.97 42.53
N LEU A 577 14.36 3.19 41.85
CA LEU A 577 12.93 3.08 42.18
C LEU A 577 12.71 2.51 43.59
N LEU A 578 13.41 1.43 43.94
CA LEU A 578 13.32 0.82 45.28
C LEU A 578 13.77 1.78 46.38
N LEU A 579 14.87 2.51 46.18
CA LEU A 579 15.36 3.52 47.12
C LEU A 579 14.35 4.66 47.30
N ARG A 580 13.69 5.09 46.23
CA ARG A 580 12.62 6.10 46.32
C ARG A 580 11.38 5.58 47.04
N GLN A 581 11.02 4.32 46.85
CA GLN A 581 9.90 3.71 47.57
C GLN A 581 10.21 3.56 49.07
N LEU A 582 11.44 3.19 49.42
CA LEU A 582 11.91 3.14 50.81
C LEU A 582 11.90 4.54 51.45
N GLU A 583 12.29 5.57 50.70
CA GLU A 583 12.20 6.95 51.16
C GLU A 583 10.76 7.43 51.36
N ALA A 584 9.87 7.17 50.40
CA ALA A 584 8.45 7.50 50.52
C ALA A 584 7.77 6.79 51.70
N SER A 585 8.24 5.58 52.06
CA SER A 585 7.77 4.84 53.24
C SER A 585 8.41 5.28 54.56
N GLY A 586 9.33 6.26 54.54
CA GLY A 586 10.03 6.76 55.73
C GLY A 586 11.12 5.83 56.28
N VAL A 587 11.39 4.70 55.61
CA VAL A 587 12.40 3.71 56.01
C VAL A 587 13.82 4.23 55.76
N LEU A 588 13.99 5.16 54.83
CA LEU A 588 15.26 5.72 54.40
C LEU A 588 15.12 7.23 54.18
N ARG A 589 16.15 8.03 54.46
CA ARG A 589 16.14 9.47 54.15
C ARG A 589 17.22 9.78 53.12
N LEU A 590 16.93 10.68 52.17
CA LEU A 590 17.85 10.99 51.06
C LEU A 590 19.19 11.58 51.53
N ASP A 591 19.20 12.27 52.66
CA ASP A 591 20.36 12.85 53.35
C ASP A 591 21.15 11.84 54.19
N SER A 592 20.65 10.60 54.33
CA SER A 592 21.36 9.54 55.03
C SER A 592 22.62 9.13 54.29
N ARG A 593 23.70 8.88 55.02
CA ARG A 593 24.93 8.32 54.46
C ARG A 593 24.70 6.87 54.05
N VAL A 594 25.13 6.49 52.85
CA VAL A 594 25.04 5.10 52.36
C VAL A 594 25.79 4.15 53.31
N ALA A 595 26.90 4.62 53.87
CA ALA A 595 27.71 3.93 54.86
C ALA A 595 26.95 3.54 56.15
N ALA A 596 25.85 4.22 56.49
CA ALA A 596 25.05 3.89 57.67
C ALA A 596 24.35 2.53 57.54
N VAL A 597 24.07 2.10 56.30
CA VAL A 597 23.36 0.85 55.99
C VAL A 597 24.29 -0.18 55.33
N TRP A 598 25.35 0.29 54.67
CA TRP A 598 26.39 -0.53 54.05
C TRP A 598 27.78 -0.07 54.49
N PRO A 599 28.27 -0.46 55.68
CA PRO A 599 29.52 0.06 56.25
C PRO A 599 30.73 -0.12 55.34
N GLN A 600 30.77 -1.22 54.57
CA GLN A 600 31.81 -1.51 53.58
C GLN A 600 31.84 -0.52 52.41
N PHE A 601 30.75 0.22 52.17
CA PHE A 601 30.72 1.31 51.19
C PHE A 601 31.68 2.45 51.53
N SER A 602 32.07 2.58 52.81
CA SER A 602 33.12 3.53 53.22
C SER A 602 34.50 3.18 52.68
N ALA A 603 34.70 1.95 52.16
CA ALA A 603 35.97 1.54 51.58
C ALA A 603 36.31 2.44 50.37
N ALA A 604 37.55 2.91 50.33
CA ALA A 604 38.06 3.89 49.36
C ALA A 604 37.53 5.34 49.50
N GLY A 605 37.20 5.80 50.71
CA GLY A 605 36.95 7.23 50.99
C GLY A 605 35.52 7.71 50.75
N LYS A 606 34.59 6.82 50.39
CA LYS A 606 33.20 7.17 50.03
C LYS A 606 32.24 7.29 51.23
N GLY A 607 32.77 7.36 52.45
CA GLY A 607 31.98 7.37 53.69
C GLY A 607 31.08 8.61 53.87
N GLY A 608 31.35 9.70 53.13
CA GLY A 608 30.53 10.92 53.15
C GLY A 608 29.35 10.92 52.20
N VAL A 609 29.28 9.97 51.26
CA VAL A 609 28.28 9.98 50.17
C VAL A 609 26.88 9.65 50.72
N THR A 610 25.93 10.51 50.37
CA THR A 610 24.51 10.39 50.72
C THR A 610 23.73 9.55 49.69
N VAL A 611 22.55 9.05 50.08
CA VAL A 611 21.65 8.36 49.15
C VAL A 611 21.25 9.28 47.98
N ALA A 612 20.98 10.55 48.24
CA ALA A 612 20.65 11.55 47.22
C ALA A 612 21.74 11.67 46.14
N GLU A 613 23.00 11.66 46.57
CA GLU A 613 24.17 11.75 45.72
C GLU A 613 24.35 10.52 44.84
N VAL A 614 24.10 9.31 45.39
CA VAL A 614 24.09 8.08 44.61
C VAL A 614 22.97 8.08 43.56
N LEU A 615 21.76 8.50 43.93
CA LEU A 615 20.62 8.57 43.01
C LEU A 615 20.81 9.64 41.92
N GLY A 616 21.46 10.75 42.25
CA GLY A 616 21.76 11.84 41.32
C GLY A 616 23.05 11.66 40.51
N ARG A 617 23.79 10.55 40.68
CA ARG A 617 25.16 10.36 40.16
C ARG A 617 26.08 11.56 40.43
N ARG A 618 26.01 12.14 41.64
CA ARG A 618 26.90 13.23 42.09
C ARG A 618 27.83 12.69 43.16
N VAL A 619 29.14 12.73 42.93
CA VAL A 619 30.13 12.45 43.97
C VAL A 619 31.04 13.67 44.06
N GLU A 620 31.12 14.30 45.23
CA GLU A 620 32.08 15.37 45.56
C GLU A 620 32.12 16.59 44.61
N GLY A 621 30.95 17.02 44.10
CA GLY A 621 30.86 18.30 43.38
C GLY A 621 31.63 18.41 42.06
N ARG A 622 32.23 17.32 41.54
CA ARG A 622 32.84 17.28 40.21
C ARG A 622 31.90 16.61 39.20
N LEU A 623 31.40 17.43 38.29
CA LEU A 623 30.76 17.02 37.04
C LEU A 623 31.82 16.43 36.12
N GLU A 624 31.73 15.14 35.79
CA GLU A 624 32.26 14.62 34.53
C GLU A 624 31.65 13.25 34.21
N LEU A 625 30.40 13.25 33.74
CA LEU A 625 29.93 12.26 32.77
C LEU A 625 28.93 12.97 31.84
N GLU A 626 29.25 12.99 30.55
CA GLU A 626 28.37 13.46 29.47
C GLU A 626 26.97 12.83 29.59
N PRO A 627 25.88 13.61 29.40
CA PRO A 627 24.50 13.16 29.58
C PRO A 627 24.05 12.30 28.41
N GLY A 628 24.60 11.10 28.33
CA GLY A 628 24.03 10.00 27.59
C GLY A 628 23.42 9.01 28.56
N TRP A 629 22.11 8.77 28.44
CA TRP A 629 21.46 7.54 28.90
C TRP A 629 21.46 7.29 30.43
N MET A 630 20.78 8.15 31.20
CA MET A 630 19.91 7.72 32.32
C MET A 630 18.99 8.85 32.83
N LEU A 631 17.70 8.67 32.53
CA LEU A 631 16.47 9.14 33.17
C LEU A 631 16.56 10.27 34.22
N ARG A 632 15.98 11.43 33.88
CA ARG A 632 15.57 12.45 34.86
C ARG A 632 14.34 11.94 35.63
N PRO A 633 14.30 11.99 36.97
CA PRO A 633 13.15 11.52 37.76
C PRO A 633 11.83 12.22 37.42
N GLU A 634 11.90 13.48 36.98
CA GLU A 634 10.75 14.29 36.56
C GLU A 634 10.09 13.75 35.28
N ALA A 635 10.84 13.07 34.42
CA ALA A 635 10.36 12.52 33.14
C ALA A 635 9.70 11.13 33.26
N LEU A 636 9.74 10.52 34.45
CA LEU A 636 9.08 9.24 34.75
C LEU A 636 7.64 9.42 35.28
N LEU A 637 7.22 10.66 35.54
CA LEU A 637 5.93 11.03 36.12
C LEU A 637 4.98 11.77 35.16
N ALA A 638 5.43 12.07 33.94
CA ALA A 638 4.59 12.56 32.84
C ALA A 638 4.35 11.44 31.84
#